data_AF-A0AAW2H4N2-F1
#
_entry.id   AF-A0AAW2H4N2-F1
#
_cell.length_a   1.000
_cell.length_b   1.000
_cell.length_c   1.000
_cell.angle_alpha   90.00
_cell.angle_beta   90.00
_cell.angle_gamma   90.00
#
_symmetry.space_group_name_H-M   'P 1'
#
loop_
_entity.id
_entity.type
_entity.pdbx_description
1 polymer ?
#
loop_
_entity_poly.entity_id
_entity_poly.type
_entity_poly.pdbx_seq_one_letter_code
_entity_poly.pdbx_strand_id
1 'polypeptide(L)'
;MIWLLLLLTYEIPINNGNMILRDLGEKEYSLIKAKSTLPQHGKCWHNALLALKSNCDKLNDREHSLLALQLANCFLEDSGHVTYNCHLDETEDERRKCISGMADRAFTAYNEFYTHATHICFFLNYEVWQTEVDNTIKLLFQVSSRMKDQLLEASEMQGVILNSQKEGLRIQNELLDHGKELGTVLQTSSETVSNMVTDFKESAKDQRELLYEIFSYLRTFQNWIIGEVSWFQSIIFYTVSCILCALFSSSRRTVDARVTLFSILSLNIVAERILVQYYDKIIPQSPDDKTHLISTTWLYRKIALTLCAITLICTYYCYKDAQMENHKALQRIEQQLDVIHKTTIISNIGLNNIEPKRTSTEESLQYIRQSLKSEEMDHLEGTHFDRLIPHVFVTLGASGDLAKKKIYPTLWWLFRDNLLPKPTTFVGYARSKLSIQQLREKCHPYMKVKSNETEKYEEFWKLNHYVVGSYDQKKDFELLNRELQKYEIGHTAHRLFYLALPPTVFESVTVRLRLTCMADKGWTRIIIEKPFGHDAVSSQKLSDHLATLFSEEQIYRIDHYLGKEMVQNLMTLRFGNRVFNPTWNRDNVASVQITFKEPFGTQGRGGYFDEFGIIRDVMQNHLMQILSLVAMEKPASCQPDDIRNEKVKVLRCIKDLELDQVVLGQYIGDPDADDPEARLGYLDDPTVPSGSNTPTFAFAVLKINNERWDGVPFILRCGKALNERKAEVRVQYQDVPGDIFDGKTKRNELVIRVQPGEALYIKMMTKSPGITFDMEETELDFTYGSRYKGLKLPDAYERLILDVFCGSQMHFVRNDELHEAWRIFTPLLHKIEKEKIQPIPYKYGSRGPKEADEMAKKNNFAYYGSYKWIKP
;
A
#
# COMPACT_ATOMS: atom_id res chain seq x y z
N MET A 1 -18.52 -27.01 -41.86
CA MET A 1 -19.47 -26.33 -40.95
C MET A 1 -20.63 -27.25 -40.52
N ILE A 2 -20.39 -28.55 -40.28
CA ILE A 2 -21.35 -29.50 -39.67
C ILE A 2 -20.65 -30.37 -38.58
N TRP A 3 -19.31 -30.39 -38.55
CA TRP A 3 -18.52 -31.05 -37.50
C TRP A 3 -18.27 -30.20 -36.23
N LEU A 4 -18.61 -28.91 -36.24
CA LEU A 4 -18.46 -28.02 -35.06
C LEU A 4 -19.76 -27.88 -34.23
N LEU A 5 -20.87 -28.46 -34.68
CA LEU A 5 -22.20 -28.33 -34.06
C LEU A 5 -22.63 -29.56 -33.24
N LEU A 6 -21.84 -30.64 -33.25
CA LEU A 6 -22.11 -31.89 -32.51
C LEU A 6 -21.37 -31.99 -31.16
N LEU A 7 -20.58 -30.98 -30.80
CA LEU A 7 -19.87 -30.90 -29.51
C LEU A 7 -20.66 -30.17 -28.40
N LEU A 8 -21.88 -29.71 -28.68
CA LEU A 8 -22.72 -28.94 -27.75
C LEU A 8 -23.92 -29.70 -27.15
N THR A 9 -24.04 -31.01 -27.38
CA THR A 9 -25.18 -31.80 -26.85
C THR A 9 -24.77 -33.15 -26.28
N TYR A 10 -23.67 -33.18 -25.53
CA TYR A 10 -23.38 -34.25 -24.58
C TYR A 10 -22.90 -33.62 -23.27
N GLU A 11 -23.83 -33.06 -22.50
CA GLU A 11 -23.65 -32.98 -21.05
C GLU A 11 -23.60 -34.44 -20.55
N ILE A 12 -22.39 -34.95 -20.39
CA ILE A 12 -22.15 -36.05 -19.47
C ILE A 12 -22.46 -35.45 -18.08
N PRO A 13 -23.37 -36.03 -17.28
CA PRO A 13 -23.65 -35.52 -15.94
C PRO A 13 -22.45 -35.83 -15.04
N ILE A 14 -21.40 -35.02 -15.12
CA ILE A 14 -20.32 -34.98 -14.14
C ILE A 14 -20.83 -34.12 -12.97
N ASN A 15 -21.83 -34.61 -12.24
CA ASN A 15 -22.18 -34.01 -10.96
C ASN A 15 -22.84 -34.93 -9.92
N ASN A 16 -22.99 -36.24 -10.20
CA ASN A 16 -23.60 -37.13 -9.21
C ASN A 16 -22.63 -37.62 -8.12
N GLY A 17 -21.32 -37.70 -8.38
CA GLY A 17 -20.37 -38.28 -7.41
C GLY A 17 -20.26 -37.48 -6.11
N ASN A 18 -20.07 -36.16 -6.21
CA ASN A 18 -19.90 -35.29 -5.04
C ASN A 18 -21.20 -35.11 -4.25
N MET A 19 -22.36 -35.05 -4.92
CA MET A 19 -23.66 -35.03 -4.24
C MET A 19 -23.92 -36.33 -3.49
N ILE A 20 -23.63 -37.49 -4.09
CA ILE A 20 -23.82 -38.79 -3.44
C ILE A 20 -22.90 -38.92 -2.22
N LEU A 21 -21.63 -38.52 -2.32
CA LEU A 21 -20.68 -38.55 -1.20
C LEU A 21 -21.10 -37.63 -0.05
N ARG A 22 -21.62 -36.44 -0.37
CA ARG A 22 -22.17 -35.50 0.62
C ARG A 22 -23.37 -36.10 1.34
N ASP A 23 -24.34 -36.64 0.59
CA ASP A 23 -25.58 -37.17 1.16
C ASP A 23 -25.33 -38.45 2.01
N LEU A 24 -24.37 -39.28 1.60
CA LEU A 24 -23.88 -40.41 2.41
C LEU A 24 -23.21 -39.92 3.70
N GLY A 25 -22.32 -38.93 3.59
CA GLY A 25 -21.61 -38.34 4.72
C GLY A 25 -22.54 -37.68 5.73
N GLU A 26 -23.56 -36.95 5.27
CA GLU A 26 -24.58 -36.33 6.10
C GLU A 26 -25.36 -37.38 6.91
N LYS A 27 -25.73 -38.48 6.26
CA LYS A 27 -26.48 -39.59 6.89
C LYS A 27 -25.64 -40.28 7.96
N GLU A 28 -24.39 -40.62 7.64
CA GLU A 28 -23.46 -41.28 8.57
C GLU A 28 -23.10 -40.37 9.74
N TYR A 29 -22.85 -39.09 9.49
CA TYR A 29 -22.60 -38.08 10.51
C TYR A 29 -23.80 -37.91 11.45
N SER A 30 -25.02 -37.88 10.90
CA SER A 30 -26.25 -37.78 11.69
C SER A 30 -26.47 -38.98 12.59
N LEU A 31 -26.13 -40.19 12.12
CA LEU A 31 -26.18 -41.43 12.92
C LEU A 31 -25.20 -41.38 14.11
N ILE A 32 -23.95 -40.96 13.86
CA ILE A 32 -22.93 -40.83 14.91
C ILE A 32 -23.33 -39.73 15.92
N LYS A 33 -23.83 -38.60 15.42
CA LYS A 33 -24.34 -37.51 16.26
C LYS A 33 -25.50 -37.97 17.14
N ALA A 34 -26.44 -38.75 16.62
CA ALA A 34 -27.52 -39.34 17.42
C ALA A 34 -26.97 -40.28 18.52
N LYS A 35 -26.03 -41.18 18.17
CA LYS A 35 -25.40 -42.07 19.15
C LYS A 35 -24.64 -41.33 20.25
N SER A 36 -24.00 -40.20 19.92
CA SER A 36 -23.26 -39.37 20.88
C SER A 36 -24.13 -38.77 21.99
N THR A 37 -25.46 -38.73 21.81
CA THR A 37 -26.41 -38.20 22.79
C THR A 37 -26.96 -39.24 23.77
N LEU A 38 -26.58 -40.51 23.64
CA LEU A 38 -27.08 -41.60 24.48
C LEU A 38 -26.37 -41.66 25.86
N PRO A 39 -27.08 -41.85 26.99
CA PRO A 39 -26.47 -41.76 28.33
C PRO A 39 -25.44 -42.84 28.70
N GLN A 40 -25.59 -44.09 28.23
CA GLN A 40 -24.71 -45.21 28.62
C GLN A 40 -23.57 -45.48 27.62
N HIS A 41 -23.77 -45.25 26.32
CA HIS A 41 -22.78 -45.51 25.26
C HIS A 41 -22.32 -44.24 24.52
N GLY A 42 -22.91 -43.07 24.80
CA GLY A 42 -22.65 -41.84 24.05
C GLY A 42 -21.27 -41.22 24.28
N LYS A 43 -20.57 -41.55 25.37
CA LYS A 43 -19.26 -40.94 25.69
C LYS A 43 -18.19 -41.28 24.65
N CYS A 44 -18.12 -42.53 24.18
CA CYS A 44 -17.19 -42.93 23.12
C CYS A 44 -17.52 -42.20 21.81
N TRP A 45 -18.79 -42.24 21.40
CA TRP A 45 -19.27 -41.58 20.18
C TRP A 45 -19.13 -40.05 20.22
N HIS A 46 -19.24 -39.43 21.40
CA HIS A 46 -19.01 -37.99 21.58
C HIS A 46 -17.55 -37.62 21.33
N ASN A 47 -16.60 -38.41 21.86
CA ASN A 47 -15.17 -38.19 21.61
C ASN A 47 -14.81 -38.42 20.13
N ALA A 48 -15.37 -39.46 19.51
CA ALA A 48 -15.18 -39.70 18.08
C ALA A 48 -15.77 -38.58 17.20
N LEU A 49 -16.91 -38.00 17.59
CA LEU A 49 -17.51 -36.86 16.90
C LEU A 49 -16.64 -35.59 17.01
N LEU A 50 -16.00 -35.36 18.16
CA LEU A 50 -15.06 -34.26 18.34
C LEU A 50 -13.79 -34.45 17.49
N ALA A 51 -13.27 -35.68 17.42
CA ALA A 51 -12.12 -36.00 16.56
C ALA A 51 -12.45 -35.79 15.07
N LEU A 52 -13.62 -36.22 14.61
CA LEU A 52 -14.09 -35.97 13.25
C LEU A 52 -14.13 -34.46 12.94
N LYS A 53 -14.75 -33.66 13.81
CA LYS A 53 -14.85 -32.20 13.58
C LYS A 53 -13.52 -31.45 13.58
N SER A 54 -12.51 -31.96 14.28
CA SER A 54 -11.23 -31.27 14.45
C SER A 54 -10.15 -31.70 13.46
N ASN A 55 -10.29 -32.89 12.85
CA ASN A 55 -9.24 -33.49 12.01
C ASN A 55 -9.67 -33.71 10.54
N CYS A 56 -10.94 -33.47 10.17
CA CYS A 56 -11.41 -33.65 8.79
C CYS A 56 -10.80 -32.67 7.77
N ASP A 57 -10.28 -31.53 8.21
CA ASP A 57 -9.50 -30.57 7.41
C ASP A 57 -8.08 -31.06 7.11
N LYS A 58 -7.57 -32.02 7.89
CA LYS A 58 -6.20 -32.59 7.82
C LYS A 58 -6.18 -34.06 7.42
N LEU A 59 -7.22 -34.53 6.73
CA LEU A 59 -7.41 -35.94 6.41
C LEU A 59 -6.29 -36.48 5.50
N ASN A 60 -5.29 -37.12 6.13
CA ASN A 60 -4.26 -37.93 5.50
C ASN A 60 -4.43 -39.40 5.94
N ASP A 61 -3.70 -40.33 5.32
CA ASP A 61 -3.86 -41.78 5.60
C ASP A 61 -3.75 -42.13 7.10
N ARG A 62 -2.89 -41.42 7.84
CA ARG A 62 -2.70 -41.61 9.29
C ARG A 62 -3.93 -41.16 10.09
N GLU A 63 -4.40 -39.93 9.87
CA GLU A 63 -5.57 -39.37 10.55
C GLU A 63 -6.84 -40.14 10.18
N HIS A 64 -6.95 -40.51 8.91
CA HIS A 64 -8.04 -41.32 8.39
C HIS A 64 -8.11 -42.68 9.09
N SER A 65 -6.98 -43.37 9.21
CA SER A 65 -6.89 -44.62 9.97
C SER A 65 -7.19 -44.44 11.45
N LEU A 66 -6.79 -43.32 12.08
CA LEU A 66 -7.07 -43.05 13.50
C LEU A 66 -8.56 -42.84 13.75
N LEU A 67 -9.22 -42.04 12.90
CA LEU A 67 -10.65 -41.79 12.97
C LEU A 67 -11.45 -43.09 12.78
N ALA A 68 -11.06 -43.91 11.80
CA ALA A 68 -11.66 -45.22 11.55
C ALA A 68 -11.52 -46.16 12.75
N LEU A 69 -10.34 -46.20 13.39
CA LEU A 69 -10.09 -47.01 14.59
C LEU A 69 -10.92 -46.55 15.80
N GLN A 70 -11.05 -45.23 16.00
CA GLN A 70 -11.86 -44.67 17.08
C GLN A 70 -13.35 -45.02 16.88
N LEU A 71 -13.86 -44.87 15.66
CA LEU A 71 -15.25 -45.20 15.33
C LEU A 71 -15.52 -46.71 15.44
N ALA A 72 -14.61 -47.55 14.96
CA ALA A 72 -14.72 -49.00 15.08
C ALA A 72 -14.71 -49.46 16.53
N ASN A 73 -13.87 -48.87 17.39
CA ASN A 73 -13.86 -49.18 18.82
C ASN A 73 -15.17 -48.79 19.51
N CYS A 74 -15.73 -47.61 19.20
CA CYS A 74 -17.04 -47.24 19.75
C CYS A 74 -18.14 -48.19 19.29
N PHE A 75 -18.07 -48.70 18.06
CA PHE A 75 -19.02 -49.71 17.56
C PHE A 75 -18.86 -51.07 18.24
N LEU A 76 -17.63 -51.52 18.46
CA LEU A 76 -17.34 -52.78 19.15
C LEU A 76 -17.77 -52.73 20.62
N GLU A 77 -17.50 -51.62 21.30
CA GLU A 77 -17.93 -51.37 22.68
C GLU A 77 -19.46 -51.37 22.81
N ASP A 78 -20.17 -50.67 21.92
CA ASP A 78 -21.64 -50.62 21.85
C ASP A 78 -22.26 -52.01 21.56
N SER A 79 -21.50 -52.88 20.89
CA SER A 79 -21.92 -54.25 20.55
C SER A 79 -21.48 -55.31 21.57
N GLY A 80 -20.80 -54.92 22.65
CA GLY A 80 -20.29 -55.84 23.68
C GLY A 80 -19.10 -56.72 23.26
N HIS A 81 -18.36 -56.32 22.24
CA HIS A 81 -17.16 -57.01 21.75
C HIS A 81 -15.88 -56.38 22.31
N VAL A 82 -14.77 -57.13 22.21
CA VAL A 82 -13.44 -56.66 22.62
C VAL A 82 -12.99 -55.50 21.73
N THR A 83 -12.54 -54.41 22.34
CA THR A 83 -11.96 -53.23 21.67
C THR A 83 -10.45 -53.37 21.54
N TYR A 84 -9.85 -52.60 20.61
CA TYR A 84 -8.44 -52.67 20.29
C TYR A 84 -7.79 -51.30 20.40
N ASN A 85 -6.71 -51.20 21.17
CA ASN A 85 -6.03 -49.93 21.44
C ASN A 85 -5.08 -49.47 20.32
N CYS A 86 -5.25 -49.95 19.09
CA CYS A 86 -4.35 -49.64 17.96
C CYS A 86 -4.25 -48.13 17.64
N HIS A 87 -5.22 -47.33 18.09
CA HIS A 87 -5.19 -45.88 17.94
C HIS A 87 -4.19 -45.18 18.88
N LEU A 88 -3.66 -45.89 19.89
CA LEU A 88 -2.65 -45.40 20.84
C LEU A 88 -1.21 -45.68 20.39
N ASP A 89 -1.01 -46.46 19.33
CA ASP A 89 0.33 -46.80 18.83
C ASP A 89 0.98 -45.60 18.13
N GLU A 90 2.20 -45.25 18.54
CA GLU A 90 2.91 -44.05 18.05
C GLU A 90 3.48 -44.23 16.64
N THR A 91 3.84 -45.46 16.25
CA THR A 91 4.43 -45.76 14.92
C THR A 91 3.44 -46.46 13.98
N GLU A 92 3.53 -46.20 12.67
CA GLU A 92 2.64 -46.83 11.67
C GLU A 92 2.80 -48.35 11.61
N ASP A 93 4.01 -48.86 11.80
CA ASP A 93 4.29 -50.30 11.72
C ASP A 93 3.70 -51.08 12.90
N GLU A 94 3.71 -50.50 14.10
CA GLU A 94 3.05 -51.07 15.27
C GLU A 94 1.53 -51.10 15.09
N ARG A 95 0.98 -49.99 14.57
CA ARG A 95 -0.45 -49.88 14.28
C ARG A 95 -0.91 -50.89 13.24
N ARG A 96 -0.15 -51.06 12.14
CA ARG A 96 -0.46 -52.06 11.11
C ARG A 96 -0.42 -53.47 11.67
N LYS A 97 0.55 -53.79 12.52
CA LYS A 97 0.60 -55.08 13.23
C LYS A 97 -0.62 -55.27 14.13
N CYS A 98 -1.01 -54.24 14.88
CA CYS A 98 -2.19 -54.25 15.74
C CYS A 98 -3.49 -54.48 14.94
N ILE A 99 -3.67 -53.77 13.81
CA ILE A 99 -4.82 -53.94 12.90
C ILE A 99 -4.84 -55.36 12.31
N SER A 100 -3.69 -55.87 11.87
CA SER A 100 -3.60 -57.23 11.29
C SER A 100 -3.86 -58.35 12.29
N GLY A 101 -3.75 -58.07 13.59
CA GLY A 101 -4.05 -59.00 14.68
C GLY A 101 -5.50 -58.94 15.17
N MET A 102 -6.35 -58.09 14.59
CA MET A 102 -7.76 -57.99 14.96
C MET A 102 -8.55 -59.23 14.52
N ALA A 103 -9.54 -59.63 15.32
CA ALA A 103 -10.53 -60.60 14.89
C ALA A 103 -11.32 -60.09 13.67
N ASP A 104 -11.76 -60.99 12.78
CA ASP A 104 -12.42 -60.66 11.50
C ASP A 104 -13.54 -59.62 11.63
N ARG A 105 -14.33 -59.68 12.69
CA ARG A 105 -15.44 -58.73 12.96
C ARG A 105 -14.93 -57.32 13.28
N ALA A 106 -13.85 -57.20 14.05
CA ALA A 106 -13.24 -55.92 14.37
C ALA A 106 -12.53 -55.30 13.15
N PHE A 107 -11.85 -56.14 12.36
CA PHE A 107 -11.25 -55.71 11.10
C PHE A 107 -12.30 -55.27 10.07
N THR A 108 -13.44 -55.97 10.00
CA THR A 108 -14.56 -55.58 9.12
C THR A 108 -15.15 -54.22 9.54
N ALA A 109 -15.39 -54.01 10.84
CA ALA A 109 -15.87 -52.73 11.36
C ALA A 109 -14.88 -51.59 11.06
N TYR A 110 -13.57 -51.84 11.23
CA TYR A 110 -12.54 -50.86 10.88
C TYR A 110 -12.61 -50.46 9.40
N ASN A 111 -12.70 -51.40 8.46
CA ASN A 111 -12.79 -51.08 7.03
C ASN A 111 -14.07 -50.32 6.66
N GLU A 112 -15.19 -50.66 7.30
CA GLU A 112 -16.46 -49.96 7.10
C GLU A 112 -16.36 -48.49 7.58
N PHE A 113 -15.87 -48.28 8.81
CA PHE A 113 -15.68 -46.94 9.35
C PHE A 113 -14.54 -46.15 8.70
N TYR A 114 -13.60 -46.82 8.05
CA TYR A 114 -12.63 -46.17 7.17
C TYR A 114 -13.34 -45.47 6.02
N THR A 115 -14.26 -46.16 5.34
CA THR A 115 -15.04 -45.54 4.27
C THR A 115 -15.97 -44.44 4.79
N HIS A 116 -16.62 -44.65 5.94
CA HIS A 116 -17.51 -43.65 6.54
C HIS A 116 -16.77 -42.36 6.93
N ALA A 117 -15.55 -42.46 7.47
CA ALA A 117 -14.76 -41.29 7.82
C ALA A 117 -14.50 -40.39 6.59
N THR A 118 -14.31 -40.97 5.40
CA THR A 118 -14.16 -40.20 4.16
C THR A 118 -15.42 -39.44 3.80
N HIS A 119 -16.58 -40.09 3.83
CA HIS A 119 -17.85 -39.45 3.47
C HIS A 119 -18.20 -38.33 4.46
N ILE A 120 -18.06 -38.59 5.76
CA ILE A 120 -18.34 -37.62 6.82
C ILE A 120 -17.42 -36.40 6.70
N CYS A 121 -16.13 -36.59 6.48
CA CYS A 121 -15.20 -35.47 6.30
C CYS A 121 -15.50 -34.68 5.03
N PHE A 122 -15.90 -35.35 3.95
CA PHE A 122 -16.36 -34.66 2.74
C PHE A 122 -17.56 -33.76 3.00
N PHE A 123 -18.57 -34.26 3.73
CA PHE A 123 -19.75 -33.47 4.13
C PHE A 123 -19.38 -32.27 5.02
N LEU A 124 -18.57 -32.46 6.05
CA LEU A 124 -18.19 -31.39 6.98
C LEU A 124 -17.38 -30.29 6.28
N ASN A 125 -16.44 -30.66 5.41
CA ASN A 125 -15.68 -29.68 4.63
C ASN A 125 -16.58 -28.93 3.63
N TYR A 126 -17.60 -29.59 3.08
CA TYR A 126 -18.59 -28.96 2.20
C TYR A 126 -19.46 -27.93 2.95
N GLU A 127 -19.87 -28.18 4.20
CA GLU A 127 -20.63 -27.20 5.00
C GLU A 127 -19.81 -25.94 5.33
N VAL A 128 -18.52 -26.11 5.63
CA VAL A 128 -17.59 -25.00 5.87
C VAL A 128 -17.45 -24.15 4.60
N TRP A 129 -17.21 -24.80 3.47
CA TRP A 129 -17.08 -24.12 2.17
C TRP A 129 -18.35 -23.34 1.78
N GLN A 130 -19.54 -23.90 1.98
CA GLN A 130 -20.81 -23.20 1.72
C GLN A 130 -20.97 -21.93 2.57
N THR A 131 -20.61 -22.01 3.86
CA THR A 131 -20.69 -20.87 4.77
C THR A 131 -19.75 -19.73 4.34
N GLU A 132 -18.55 -20.07 3.89
CA GLU A 132 -17.56 -19.11 3.39
C GLU A 132 -18.01 -18.44 2.08
N VAL A 133 -18.58 -19.22 1.17
CA VAL A 133 -19.15 -18.71 -0.10
C VAL A 133 -20.31 -17.74 0.17
N ASP A 134 -21.23 -18.07 1.08
CA ASP A 134 -22.35 -17.19 1.45
C ASP A 134 -21.88 -15.87 2.07
N ASN A 135 -20.85 -15.92 2.91
CA ASN A 135 -20.25 -14.72 3.50
C ASN A 135 -19.58 -13.85 2.43
N THR A 136 -18.90 -14.46 1.47
CA THR A 136 -18.28 -13.77 0.34
C THR A 136 -19.33 -13.09 -0.55
N ILE A 137 -20.45 -13.75 -0.82
CA ILE A 137 -21.57 -13.17 -1.58
C ILE A 137 -22.16 -11.96 -0.85
N LYS A 138 -22.36 -12.05 0.47
CA LYS A 138 -22.83 -10.91 1.29
C LYS A 138 -21.86 -9.72 1.25
N LEU A 139 -20.56 -9.99 1.29
CA LEU A 139 -19.52 -8.95 1.20
C LEU A 139 -19.53 -8.28 -0.18
N LEU A 140 -19.59 -9.06 -1.25
CA LEU A 140 -19.71 -8.56 -2.62
C LEU A 140 -20.95 -7.69 -2.81
N PHE A 141 -22.08 -8.08 -2.24
CA PHE A 141 -23.31 -7.30 -2.24
C PHE A 141 -23.14 -5.94 -1.53
N GLN A 142 -22.52 -5.93 -0.34
CA GLN A 142 -22.26 -4.69 0.39
C GLN A 142 -21.31 -3.74 -0.36
N VAL A 143 -20.26 -4.28 -0.98
CA VAL A 143 -19.31 -3.49 -1.78
C VAL A 143 -20.01 -2.89 -3.00
N SER A 144 -20.83 -3.68 -3.71
CA SER A 144 -21.59 -3.20 -4.85
C SER A 144 -22.61 -2.12 -4.45
N SER A 145 -23.22 -2.23 -3.27
CA SER A 145 -24.14 -1.21 -2.74
C SER A 145 -23.41 0.11 -2.47
N ARG A 146 -22.23 0.08 -1.83
CA ARG A 146 -21.44 1.29 -1.59
C ARG A 146 -20.96 1.94 -2.89
N MET A 147 -20.61 1.13 -3.89
CA MET A 147 -20.20 1.63 -5.20
C MET A 147 -21.35 2.34 -5.93
N LYS A 148 -22.60 1.86 -5.76
CA LYS A 148 -23.80 2.55 -6.26
C LYS A 148 -23.96 3.93 -5.62
N ASP A 149 -23.81 4.02 -4.29
CA ASP A 149 -23.95 5.30 -3.58
C ASP A 149 -22.88 6.31 -4.02
N GLN A 150 -21.63 5.86 -4.20
CA GLN A 150 -20.55 6.69 -4.74
C GLN A 150 -20.80 7.15 -6.19
N LEU A 151 -21.40 6.31 -7.03
CA LEU A 151 -21.75 6.67 -8.41
C LEU A 151 -22.89 7.70 -8.46
N LEU A 152 -23.85 7.62 -7.53
CA LEU A 152 -24.92 8.62 -7.36
C LEU A 152 -24.34 9.98 -6.94
N GLU A 153 -23.46 10.02 -5.94
CA GLU A 153 -22.76 11.24 -5.53
C GLU A 153 -21.92 11.83 -6.67
N ALA A 154 -21.23 10.98 -7.44
CA ALA A 154 -20.46 11.42 -8.61
C ALA A 154 -21.36 11.99 -9.73
N SER A 155 -22.55 11.41 -9.94
CA SER A 155 -23.53 11.90 -10.92
C SER A 155 -24.14 13.23 -10.48
N GLU A 156 -24.42 13.43 -9.20
CA GLU A 156 -24.89 14.72 -8.67
C GLU A 156 -23.82 15.80 -8.84
N MET A 157 -22.55 15.48 -8.55
CA MET A 157 -21.43 16.39 -8.82
C MET A 157 -21.31 16.74 -10.31
N GLN A 158 -21.51 15.79 -11.23
CA GLN A 158 -21.55 16.08 -12.66
C GLN A 158 -22.70 17.03 -13.03
N GLY A 159 -23.87 16.90 -12.40
CA GLY A 159 -24.99 17.83 -12.58
C GLY A 159 -24.65 19.26 -12.13
N VAL A 160 -23.98 19.40 -10.99
CA VAL A 160 -23.49 20.70 -10.50
C VAL A 160 -22.45 21.31 -11.45
N ILE A 161 -21.52 20.50 -11.95
CA ILE A 161 -20.51 20.93 -12.93
C ILE A 161 -21.17 21.37 -14.25
N LEU A 162 -22.16 20.63 -14.75
CA LEU A 162 -22.88 20.96 -15.98
C LEU A 162 -23.65 22.28 -15.84
N ASN A 163 -24.29 22.51 -14.68
CA ASN A 163 -24.95 23.79 -14.39
C ASN A 163 -23.94 24.94 -14.31
N SER A 164 -22.77 24.72 -13.72
CA SER A 164 -21.69 25.71 -13.69
C SER A 164 -21.15 26.02 -15.10
N GLN A 165 -21.00 25.01 -15.96
CA GLN A 165 -20.61 25.20 -17.36
C GLN A 165 -21.68 25.96 -18.16
N LYS A 166 -22.97 25.68 -17.93
CA LYS A 166 -24.08 26.40 -18.56
C LYS A 166 -24.09 27.88 -18.17
N GLU A 167 -23.80 28.18 -16.91
CA GLU A 167 -23.67 29.56 -16.43
C GLU A 167 -22.43 30.25 -17.01
N GLY A 168 -21.31 29.53 -17.11
CA GLY A 168 -20.11 30.02 -17.80
C GLY A 168 -20.37 30.34 -19.28
N LEU A 169 -21.16 29.51 -19.98
CA LEU A 169 -21.57 29.77 -21.36
C LEU A 169 -22.50 30.99 -21.48
N ARG A 170 -23.39 31.19 -20.51
CA ARG A 170 -24.28 32.37 -20.44
C ARG A 170 -23.45 33.65 -20.34
N ILE A 171 -22.47 33.66 -19.44
CA ILE A 171 -21.55 34.79 -19.26
C ILE A 171 -20.69 35.02 -20.51
N GLN A 172 -20.20 33.95 -21.16
CA GLN A 172 -19.48 34.06 -22.43
C GLN A 172 -20.34 34.68 -23.54
N ASN A 173 -21.62 34.29 -23.66
CA ASN A 173 -22.53 34.87 -24.64
C ASN A 173 -22.83 36.35 -24.34
N GLU A 174 -23.03 36.71 -23.07
CA GLU A 174 -23.17 38.11 -22.67
C GLU A 174 -21.92 38.92 -23.02
N LEU A 175 -20.71 38.39 -22.78
CA LEU A 175 -19.45 39.02 -23.19
C LEU A 175 -19.32 39.16 -24.71
N LEU A 176 -19.82 38.18 -25.48
CA LEU A 176 -19.80 38.19 -26.93
C LEU A 176 -20.75 39.25 -27.52
N ASP A 177 -21.90 39.47 -26.88
CA ASP A 177 -22.83 40.54 -27.27
C ASP A 177 -22.31 41.93 -26.88
N HIS A 178 -21.62 42.09 -25.74
CA HIS A 178 -20.88 43.32 -25.44
C HIS A 178 -19.70 43.55 -26.42
N GLY A 179 -19.07 42.47 -26.91
CA GLY A 179 -18.06 42.52 -27.96
C GLY A 179 -18.60 42.97 -29.32
N LYS A 180 -19.87 42.68 -29.63
CA LYS A 180 -20.54 43.18 -30.84
C LYS A 180 -20.84 44.69 -30.76
N GLU A 181 -21.23 45.20 -29.60
CA GLU A 181 -21.34 46.65 -29.35
C GLU A 181 -20.00 47.37 -29.53
N LEU A 182 -18.88 46.72 -29.16
CA LEU A 182 -17.54 47.25 -29.42
C LEU A 182 -17.15 47.19 -30.90
N GLY A 183 -17.64 46.17 -31.63
CA GLY A 183 -17.50 46.04 -33.08
C GLY A 183 -18.17 47.17 -33.87
N THR A 184 -19.32 47.66 -33.39
CA THR A 184 -19.99 48.84 -33.98
C THR A 184 -19.19 50.14 -33.79
N VAL A 185 -18.32 50.22 -32.79
CA VAL A 185 -17.39 51.37 -32.57
C VAL A 185 -16.14 51.25 -33.45
N LEU A 186 -15.70 50.03 -33.77
CA LEU A 186 -14.60 49.77 -34.70
C LEU A 186 -14.98 50.01 -36.17
N GLN A 187 -16.25 49.83 -36.53
CA GLN A 187 -16.75 50.08 -37.89
C GLN A 187 -16.67 51.57 -38.27
N THR A 188 -16.82 52.47 -37.31
CA THR A 188 -16.63 53.93 -37.47
C THR A 188 -15.17 54.32 -37.76
N SER A 189 -14.21 53.43 -37.47
CA SER A 189 -12.78 53.66 -37.78
C SER A 189 -12.36 53.11 -39.15
N SER A 190 -13.17 52.23 -39.76
CA SER A 190 -12.90 51.61 -41.07
C SER A 190 -13.22 52.54 -42.25
N GLU A 191 -14.07 53.55 -42.06
CA GLU A 191 -14.41 54.53 -43.12
C GLU A 191 -13.22 55.41 -43.52
N THR A 192 -12.24 55.60 -42.63
CA THR A 192 -11.03 56.39 -42.89
C THR A 192 -10.02 55.66 -43.80
N VAL A 193 -10.03 54.33 -43.80
CA VAL A 193 -9.11 53.49 -44.60
C VAL A 193 -9.65 53.26 -46.02
N SER A 194 -10.97 53.25 -46.18
CA SER A 194 -11.63 53.06 -47.48
C SER A 194 -11.33 54.20 -48.47
N ASN A 195 -11.10 55.43 -47.99
CA ASN A 195 -10.83 56.59 -48.84
C ASN A 195 -9.42 56.62 -49.43
N MET A 196 -8.48 55.80 -48.92
CA MET A 196 -7.09 55.78 -49.38
C MET A 196 -6.84 54.71 -50.47
N VAL A 197 -7.74 53.72 -50.59
CA VAL A 197 -7.66 52.63 -51.57
C VAL A 197 -8.34 53.01 -52.91
N THR A 198 -9.24 54.00 -52.88
CA THR A 198 -9.93 54.53 -54.06
C THR A 198 -9.03 55.32 -55.01
N ASP A 199 -7.90 55.84 -54.56
CA ASP A 199 -6.96 56.62 -55.40
C ASP A 199 -5.90 55.76 -56.12
N PHE A 200 -5.82 54.46 -55.83
CA PHE A 200 -4.82 53.56 -56.44
C PHE A 200 -5.36 52.73 -57.61
N LYS A 201 -6.66 52.86 -57.93
CA LYS A 201 -7.34 52.01 -58.91
C LYS A 201 -7.95 52.80 -60.06
N GLU A 202 -7.25 53.86 -60.47
CA GLU A 202 -7.54 54.62 -61.68
C GLU A 202 -6.38 54.54 -62.71
N SER A 203 -5.76 53.36 -62.81
CA SER A 203 -4.81 53.08 -63.89
C SER A 203 -4.92 51.63 -64.36
N ALA A 204 -4.99 51.48 -65.68
CA ALA A 204 -5.08 50.24 -66.45
C ALA A 204 -6.45 49.57 -66.50
N LYS A 205 -7.42 50.34 -66.99
CA LYS A 205 -8.52 49.80 -67.80
C LYS A 205 -8.09 49.93 -69.26
N ASP A 206 -7.66 48.83 -69.87
CA ASP A 206 -8.08 48.54 -71.23
C ASP A 206 -7.82 47.09 -71.64
N GLN A 207 -8.80 46.58 -72.38
CA GLN A 207 -8.74 45.39 -73.23
C GLN A 207 -9.01 44.04 -72.57
N ARG A 208 -10.28 43.89 -72.16
CA ARG A 208 -10.97 42.60 -72.19
C ARG A 208 -11.80 42.53 -73.47
N GLU A 209 -11.17 42.18 -74.60
CA GLU A 209 -11.88 41.74 -75.81
C GLU A 209 -10.93 41.02 -76.79
N LEU A 210 -10.73 39.71 -76.60
CA LEU A 210 -10.33 38.74 -77.64
C LEU A 210 -10.37 37.32 -77.04
N LEU A 211 -11.56 36.95 -76.58
CA LEU A 211 -11.90 35.59 -76.16
C LEU A 211 -12.70 34.92 -77.29
N TYR A 212 -12.13 34.90 -78.50
CA TYR A 212 -12.71 34.24 -79.67
C TYR A 212 -11.71 33.48 -80.56
N GLU A 213 -10.59 33.03 -79.99
CA GLU A 213 -9.64 32.14 -80.68
C GLU A 213 -9.29 30.89 -79.85
N ILE A 214 -10.27 30.36 -79.12
CA ILE A 214 -10.16 29.07 -78.40
C ILE A 214 -10.47 27.85 -79.29
N PHE A 215 -10.97 28.01 -80.52
CA PHE A 215 -11.57 26.87 -81.24
C PHE A 215 -10.94 26.51 -82.59
N SER A 216 -9.62 26.35 -82.65
CA SER A 216 -8.98 25.74 -83.84
C SER A 216 -7.89 24.70 -83.55
N TYR A 217 -7.29 24.65 -82.36
CA TYR A 217 -6.20 23.68 -82.06
C TYR A 217 -6.55 22.52 -81.13
N LEU A 218 -7.79 22.44 -80.63
CA LEU A 218 -8.22 21.39 -79.69
C LEU A 218 -8.74 20.10 -80.36
N ARG A 219 -8.49 19.91 -81.66
CA ARG A 219 -8.89 18.69 -82.39
C ARG A 219 -7.78 17.65 -82.55
N THR A 220 -6.53 18.01 -82.22
CA THR A 220 -5.39 17.08 -82.22
C THR A 220 -5.06 16.52 -80.83
N PHE A 221 -5.64 17.10 -79.77
CA PHE A 221 -5.48 16.62 -78.38
C PHE A 221 -6.49 15.51 -78.00
N GLN A 222 -7.55 15.34 -78.81
CA GLN A 222 -8.64 14.41 -78.53
C GLN A 222 -8.30 12.94 -78.85
N ASN A 223 -7.28 12.68 -79.69
CA ASN A 223 -6.83 11.32 -80.02
C ASN A 223 -5.68 10.79 -79.13
N TRP A 224 -5.14 11.62 -78.23
CA TRP A 224 -4.17 11.20 -77.22
C TRP A 224 -4.84 10.83 -75.87
N ILE A 225 -6.02 11.41 -75.61
CA ILE A 225 -6.74 11.27 -74.34
C ILE A 225 -7.48 9.93 -74.17
N ILE A 226 -7.70 9.15 -75.23
CA ILE A 226 -8.55 7.94 -75.13
C ILE A 226 -7.76 6.67 -74.69
N GLY A 227 -6.44 6.77 -74.52
CA GLY A 227 -5.61 5.69 -73.93
C GLY A 227 -5.35 5.85 -72.42
N GLU A 228 -5.12 7.08 -71.95
CA GLU A 228 -4.72 7.35 -70.55
C GLU A 228 -5.87 7.79 -69.63
N VAL A 229 -7.05 8.16 -70.15
CA VAL A 229 -8.18 8.62 -69.31
C VAL A 229 -8.86 7.54 -68.49
N SER A 230 -8.72 6.25 -68.83
CA SER A 230 -9.34 5.15 -68.06
C SER A 230 -8.81 5.09 -66.62
N TRP A 231 -7.50 5.27 -66.42
CA TRP A 231 -6.92 5.27 -65.07
C TRP A 231 -7.31 6.53 -64.28
N PHE A 232 -7.34 7.70 -64.92
CA PHE A 232 -7.71 8.95 -64.25
C PHE A 232 -9.19 8.97 -63.82
N GLN A 233 -10.10 8.46 -64.67
CA GLN A 233 -11.51 8.28 -64.31
C GLN A 233 -11.69 7.30 -63.14
N SER A 234 -10.86 6.26 -63.08
CA SER A 234 -10.86 5.30 -61.97
C SER A 234 -10.40 5.96 -60.67
N ILE A 235 -9.32 6.74 -60.70
CA ILE A 235 -8.82 7.47 -59.53
C ILE A 235 -9.89 8.43 -59.00
N ILE A 236 -10.52 9.23 -59.88
CA ILE A 236 -11.57 10.17 -59.48
C ILE A 236 -12.74 9.41 -58.85
N PHE A 237 -13.21 8.32 -59.48
CA PHE A 237 -14.32 7.52 -58.97
C PHE A 237 -14.06 6.98 -57.56
N TYR A 238 -12.90 6.37 -57.31
CA TYR A 238 -12.59 5.81 -56.00
C TYR A 238 -12.30 6.88 -54.95
N THR A 239 -11.68 8.00 -55.35
CA THR A 239 -11.44 9.13 -54.42
C THR A 239 -12.76 9.73 -53.95
N VAL A 240 -13.69 10.00 -54.88
CA VAL A 240 -15.02 10.51 -54.55
C VAL A 240 -15.83 9.48 -53.75
N SER A 241 -15.78 8.20 -54.13
CA SER A 241 -16.49 7.13 -53.41
C SER A 241 -15.99 6.97 -51.97
N CYS A 242 -14.67 7.04 -51.74
CA CYS A 242 -14.09 7.00 -50.40
C CYS A 242 -14.51 8.19 -49.55
N ILE A 243 -14.54 9.40 -50.13
CA ILE A 243 -15.02 10.61 -49.43
C ILE A 243 -16.50 10.44 -49.05
N LEU A 244 -17.34 9.96 -49.97
CA LEU A 244 -18.75 9.71 -49.69
C LEU A 244 -18.94 8.63 -48.61
N CYS A 245 -18.20 7.51 -48.67
CA CYS A 245 -18.25 6.49 -47.63
C CYS A 245 -17.82 7.03 -46.26
N ALA A 246 -16.79 7.88 -46.19
CA ALA A 246 -16.37 8.52 -44.95
C ALA A 246 -17.44 9.48 -44.40
N LEU A 247 -18.08 10.26 -45.28
CA LEU A 247 -19.16 11.18 -44.89
C LEU A 247 -20.39 10.42 -44.39
N PHE A 248 -20.86 9.38 -45.09
CA PHE A 248 -22.08 8.65 -44.72
C PHE A 248 -21.90 7.68 -43.55
N SER A 249 -20.65 7.34 -43.23
CA SER A 249 -20.30 6.57 -42.02
C SER A 249 -19.82 7.46 -40.86
N SER A 250 -19.99 8.78 -40.96
CA SER A 250 -19.62 9.74 -39.88
C SER A 250 -20.56 9.68 -38.68
N SER A 251 -21.78 9.15 -38.85
CA SER A 251 -22.78 9.02 -37.79
C SER A 251 -22.51 7.83 -36.88
N ARG A 252 -22.84 7.95 -35.58
CA ARG A 252 -22.75 6.85 -34.60
C ARG A 252 -23.51 5.60 -35.04
N ARG A 253 -24.59 5.74 -35.81
CA ARG A 253 -25.41 4.62 -36.29
C ARG A 253 -24.77 3.80 -37.42
N THR A 254 -23.78 4.35 -38.10
CA THR A 254 -23.20 3.76 -39.32
C THR A 254 -21.68 3.62 -39.25
N VAL A 255 -21.07 3.88 -38.09
CA VAL A 255 -19.61 3.89 -37.90
C VAL A 255 -19.00 2.51 -38.15
N ASP A 256 -19.69 1.44 -37.75
CA ASP A 256 -19.22 0.05 -37.88
C ASP A 256 -19.21 -0.43 -39.35
N ALA A 257 -19.91 0.28 -40.24
CA ALA A 257 -19.92 -0.06 -41.68
C ALA A 257 -18.61 0.35 -42.38
N ARG A 258 -17.77 1.22 -41.78
CA ARG A 258 -16.57 1.80 -42.43
C ARG A 258 -15.64 0.76 -43.04
N VAL A 259 -15.25 -0.23 -42.24
CA VAL A 259 -14.27 -1.25 -42.66
C VAL A 259 -14.84 -2.07 -43.82
N THR A 260 -16.12 -2.43 -43.76
CA THR A 260 -16.81 -3.19 -44.81
C THR A 260 -16.94 -2.39 -46.10
N LEU A 261 -17.29 -1.10 -46.02
CA LEU A 261 -17.39 -0.20 -47.19
C LEU A 261 -16.04 -0.05 -47.92
N PHE A 262 -14.96 0.18 -47.16
CA PHE A 262 -13.62 0.26 -47.74
C PHE A 262 -13.16 -1.08 -48.33
N SER A 263 -13.55 -2.21 -47.73
CA SER A 263 -13.25 -3.54 -48.25
C SER A 263 -13.97 -3.81 -49.57
N ILE A 264 -15.25 -3.45 -49.70
CA ILE A 264 -16.02 -3.58 -50.95
C ILE A 264 -15.38 -2.77 -52.08
N LEU A 265 -15.02 -1.51 -51.80
CA LEU A 265 -14.37 -0.65 -52.79
C LEU A 265 -12.99 -1.18 -53.20
N SER A 266 -12.21 -1.70 -52.24
CA SER A 266 -10.89 -2.28 -52.51
C SER A 266 -10.97 -3.54 -53.38
N LEU A 267 -11.95 -4.41 -53.12
CA LEU A 267 -12.21 -5.59 -53.94
C LEU A 267 -12.66 -5.21 -55.35
N ASN A 268 -13.45 -4.13 -55.50
CA ASN A 268 -13.85 -3.64 -56.81
C ASN A 268 -12.67 -3.14 -57.65
N ILE A 269 -11.67 -2.48 -57.02
CA ILE A 269 -10.43 -2.07 -57.71
C ILE A 269 -9.69 -3.30 -58.26
N VAL A 270 -9.59 -4.37 -57.47
CA VAL A 270 -8.94 -5.61 -57.88
C VAL A 270 -9.70 -6.27 -59.03
N ALA A 271 -11.03 -6.35 -58.93
CA ALA A 271 -11.88 -6.90 -59.99
C ALA A 271 -11.75 -6.12 -61.30
N GLU A 272 -11.73 -4.79 -61.25
CA GLU A 272 -11.51 -3.93 -62.42
C GLU A 272 -10.12 -4.15 -63.03
N ARG A 273 -9.07 -4.29 -62.21
CA ARG A 273 -7.71 -4.56 -62.71
C ARG A 273 -7.60 -5.92 -63.39
N ILE A 274 -8.26 -6.95 -62.84
CA ILE A 274 -8.33 -8.27 -63.46
C ILE A 274 -9.10 -8.20 -64.78
N LEU A 275 -10.23 -7.48 -64.83
CA LEU A 275 -11.05 -7.31 -66.03
C LEU A 275 -10.26 -6.64 -67.17
N VAL A 276 -9.54 -5.56 -66.87
CA VAL A 276 -8.69 -4.85 -67.85
C VAL A 276 -7.55 -5.74 -68.34
N GLN A 277 -6.86 -6.45 -67.43
CA GLN A 277 -5.80 -7.40 -67.81
C GLN A 277 -6.29 -8.57 -68.65
N TYR A 278 -7.51 -9.05 -68.40
CA TYR A 278 -8.15 -10.12 -69.16
C TYR A 278 -8.49 -9.66 -70.58
N TYR A 279 -9.06 -8.46 -70.73
CA TYR A 279 -9.40 -7.88 -72.03
C TYR A 279 -8.16 -7.58 -72.88
N ASP A 280 -7.09 -7.04 -72.27
CA ASP A 280 -5.83 -6.73 -72.98
C ASP A 280 -5.09 -7.98 -73.48
N LYS A 281 -5.30 -9.15 -72.88
CA LYS A 281 -4.59 -10.40 -73.25
C LYS A 281 -5.29 -11.26 -74.29
N ILE A 282 -6.60 -11.15 -74.50
CA ILE A 282 -7.38 -12.19 -75.19
C ILE A 282 -8.13 -11.69 -76.44
N ILE A 283 -8.47 -10.40 -76.56
CA ILE A 283 -9.38 -9.90 -77.63
C ILE A 283 -8.64 -8.95 -78.59
N PRO A 284 -8.58 -9.21 -79.92
CA PRO A 284 -7.99 -8.29 -80.89
C PRO A 284 -8.80 -6.99 -80.97
N GLN A 285 -8.15 -5.84 -80.78
CA GLN A 285 -8.80 -4.54 -80.56
C GLN A 285 -9.67 -4.04 -81.74
N SER A 286 -10.98 -4.28 -81.68
CA SER A 286 -12.01 -3.52 -82.42
C SER A 286 -12.48 -2.30 -81.60
N PRO A 287 -12.87 -1.17 -82.22
CA PRO A 287 -13.45 -0.02 -81.51
C PRO A 287 -14.69 -0.37 -80.67
N ASP A 288 -15.48 -1.36 -81.08
CA ASP A 288 -16.67 -1.81 -80.34
C ASP A 288 -16.30 -2.53 -79.02
N ASP A 289 -15.17 -3.24 -78.98
CA ASP A 289 -14.73 -3.99 -77.79
C ASP A 289 -14.26 -3.06 -76.66
N LYS A 290 -13.70 -1.89 -77.00
CA LYS A 290 -13.34 -0.86 -76.01
C LYS A 290 -14.58 -0.24 -75.36
N THR A 291 -15.64 -0.04 -76.14
CA THR A 291 -16.93 0.43 -75.63
C THR A 291 -17.57 -0.60 -74.69
N HIS A 292 -17.45 -1.89 -75.03
CA HIS A 292 -17.91 -2.98 -74.17
C HIS A 292 -17.13 -3.09 -72.85
N LEU A 293 -15.80 -2.91 -72.88
CA LEU A 293 -14.95 -2.90 -71.68
C LEU A 293 -15.34 -1.75 -70.72
N ILE A 294 -15.55 -0.55 -71.27
CA ILE A 294 -15.98 0.62 -70.47
C ILE A 294 -17.36 0.37 -69.86
N SER A 295 -18.32 -0.13 -70.66
CA SER A 295 -19.66 -0.47 -70.17
C SER A 295 -19.62 -1.53 -69.06
N THR A 296 -18.81 -2.57 -69.23
CA THR A 296 -18.63 -3.64 -68.25
C THR A 296 -17.99 -3.11 -66.96
N THR A 297 -16.94 -2.28 -67.07
CA THR A 297 -16.30 -1.64 -65.91
C THR A 297 -17.30 -0.79 -65.12
N TRP A 298 -18.15 -0.03 -65.81
CA TRP A 298 -19.23 0.74 -65.17
C TRP A 298 -20.29 -0.13 -64.50
N LEU A 299 -20.56 -1.33 -65.01
CA LEU A 299 -21.46 -2.30 -64.36
C LEU A 299 -20.89 -2.76 -63.00
N TYR A 300 -19.61 -3.12 -62.93
CA TYR A 300 -18.96 -3.52 -61.68
C TYR A 300 -18.97 -2.39 -60.64
N ARG A 301 -18.72 -1.14 -61.06
CA ARG A 301 -18.81 0.05 -60.18
C ARG A 301 -20.21 0.25 -59.60
N LYS A 302 -21.25 0.07 -60.42
CA LYS A 302 -22.63 0.17 -59.95
C LYS A 302 -22.94 -0.90 -58.92
N ILE A 303 -22.53 -2.14 -59.15
CA ILE A 303 -22.71 -3.26 -58.20
C ILE A 303 -22.04 -2.94 -56.87
N ALA A 304 -20.79 -2.48 -56.89
CA ALA A 304 -20.05 -2.13 -55.67
C ALA A 304 -20.73 -1.00 -54.88
N LEU A 305 -21.19 0.05 -55.56
CA LEU A 305 -21.92 1.14 -54.89
C LEU A 305 -23.28 0.68 -54.32
N THR A 306 -23.99 -0.20 -55.01
CA THR A 306 -25.24 -0.79 -54.50
C THR A 306 -24.99 -1.62 -53.26
N LEU A 307 -23.93 -2.45 -53.23
CA LEU A 307 -23.55 -3.22 -52.03
C LEU A 307 -23.17 -2.30 -50.87
N CYS A 308 -22.45 -1.22 -51.14
CA CYS A 308 -22.13 -0.19 -50.13
C CYS A 308 -23.41 0.46 -49.56
N ALA A 309 -24.37 0.81 -50.42
CA ALA A 309 -25.65 1.39 -49.99
C ALA A 309 -26.47 0.41 -49.14
N ILE A 310 -26.57 -0.86 -49.55
CA ILE A 310 -27.26 -1.91 -48.78
C ILE A 310 -26.60 -2.09 -47.41
N THR A 311 -25.26 -2.16 -47.37
CA THR A 311 -24.51 -2.30 -46.11
C THR A 311 -24.80 -1.14 -45.16
N LEU A 312 -24.77 0.11 -45.65
CA LEU A 312 -25.12 1.28 -44.84
C LEU A 312 -26.55 1.22 -44.30
N ILE A 313 -27.52 0.82 -45.14
CA ILE A 313 -28.94 0.69 -44.75
C ILE A 313 -29.10 -0.42 -43.70
N CYS A 314 -28.52 -1.59 -43.91
CA CYS A 314 -28.58 -2.69 -42.96
C CYS A 314 -27.95 -2.32 -41.62
N THR A 315 -26.76 -1.71 -41.61
CA THR A 315 -26.11 -1.27 -40.37
C THR A 315 -26.95 -0.20 -39.66
N TYR A 316 -27.57 0.73 -40.40
CA TYR A 316 -28.46 1.74 -39.82
C TYR A 316 -29.70 1.15 -39.14
N TYR A 317 -30.36 0.17 -39.78
CA TYR A 317 -31.57 -0.45 -39.23
C TYR A 317 -31.28 -1.50 -38.15
N CYS A 318 -30.13 -2.17 -38.19
CA CYS A 318 -29.70 -3.11 -37.16
C CYS A 318 -29.09 -2.41 -35.93
N TYR A 319 -28.85 -1.10 -35.98
CA TYR A 319 -28.33 -0.33 -34.86
C TYR A 319 -29.32 -0.33 -33.69
N LYS A 320 -28.97 -1.01 -32.60
CA LYS A 320 -29.66 -0.95 -31.31
C LYS A 320 -28.87 -0.09 -30.34
N ASP A 321 -29.53 0.93 -29.78
CA ASP A 321 -28.91 1.81 -28.80
C ASP A 321 -28.92 1.16 -27.41
N ALA A 322 -27.81 0.47 -27.08
CA ALA A 322 -27.63 -0.21 -25.80
C ALA A 322 -27.69 0.76 -24.60
N GLN A 323 -27.37 2.04 -24.80
CA GLN A 323 -27.47 3.07 -23.75
C GLN A 323 -28.94 3.38 -23.44
N MET A 324 -29.79 3.41 -24.45
CA MET A 324 -31.23 3.65 -24.27
C MET A 324 -31.95 2.44 -23.66
N GLU A 325 -31.54 1.21 -23.98
CA GLU A 325 -32.04 0.01 -23.30
C GLU A 325 -31.57 -0.07 -21.85
N ASN A 326 -30.30 0.24 -21.57
CA ASN A 326 -29.78 0.32 -20.21
C ASN A 326 -30.47 1.43 -19.41
N HIS A 327 -30.76 2.58 -20.01
CA HIS A 327 -31.53 3.64 -19.35
C HIS A 327 -32.96 3.20 -19.03
N LYS A 328 -33.64 2.48 -19.95
CA LYS A 328 -34.97 1.90 -19.68
C LYS A 328 -34.94 0.78 -18.64
N ALA A 329 -33.84 0.02 -18.54
CA ALA A 329 -33.64 -0.96 -17.49
C ALA A 329 -33.37 -0.28 -16.14
N LEU A 330 -32.55 0.76 -16.12
CA LEU A 330 -32.31 1.62 -14.96
C LEU A 330 -33.60 2.25 -14.45
N GLN A 331 -34.45 2.80 -15.33
CA GLN A 331 -35.76 3.34 -14.93
C GLN A 331 -36.70 2.29 -14.32
N ARG A 332 -36.66 1.04 -14.81
CA ARG A 332 -37.42 -0.07 -14.20
C ARG A 332 -36.89 -0.46 -12.83
N ILE A 333 -35.56 -0.48 -12.67
CA ILE A 333 -34.89 -0.75 -11.39
C ILE A 333 -35.17 0.38 -10.40
N GLU A 334 -35.15 1.63 -10.85
CA GLU A 334 -35.45 2.83 -10.07
C GLU A 334 -36.91 2.81 -9.59
N GLN A 335 -37.87 2.49 -10.45
CA GLN A 335 -39.27 2.30 -10.04
C GLN A 335 -39.45 1.16 -9.02
N GLN A 336 -38.72 0.05 -9.15
CA GLN A 336 -38.77 -1.04 -8.16
C GLN A 336 -38.12 -0.64 -6.82
N LEU A 337 -37.03 0.12 -6.86
CA LEU A 337 -36.37 0.66 -5.67
C LEU A 337 -37.23 1.69 -4.95
N ASP A 338 -37.98 2.53 -5.67
CA ASP A 338 -38.82 3.57 -5.08
C ASP A 338 -40.04 2.98 -4.35
N VAL A 339 -40.58 1.86 -4.84
CA VAL A 339 -41.61 1.07 -4.15
C VAL A 339 -41.05 0.44 -2.85
N ILE A 340 -39.84 -0.13 -2.90
CA ILE A 340 -39.17 -0.70 -1.72
C ILE A 340 -38.81 0.40 -0.71
N HIS A 341 -38.35 1.56 -1.18
CA HIS A 341 -37.99 2.69 -0.33
C HIS A 341 -39.21 3.28 0.38
N LYS A 342 -40.36 3.41 -0.30
CA LYS A 342 -41.63 3.80 0.35
C LYS A 342 -42.10 2.79 1.40
N THR A 343 -41.88 1.50 1.18
CA THR A 343 -42.22 0.46 2.17
C THR A 343 -41.28 0.50 3.37
N THR A 344 -40.02 0.91 3.17
CA THR A 344 -38.98 1.02 4.22
C THR A 344 -39.01 2.35 4.99
N ILE A 345 -39.45 3.44 4.38
CA ILE A 345 -39.59 4.75 5.04
C ILE A 345 -40.72 4.72 6.08
N ILE A 346 -41.81 3.98 5.83
CA ILE A 346 -42.91 3.83 6.81
C ILE A 346 -42.42 3.15 8.10
N SER A 347 -41.36 2.33 8.04
CA SER A 347 -40.72 1.75 9.24
C SER A 347 -39.69 2.66 9.95
N ASN A 348 -39.22 3.75 9.34
CA ASN A 348 -38.06 4.51 9.82
C ASN A 348 -38.34 5.95 10.28
N ILE A 349 -39.60 6.36 10.41
CA ILE A 349 -39.97 7.71 10.93
C ILE A 349 -39.56 7.93 12.41
N GLY A 350 -38.99 6.92 13.09
CA GLY A 350 -38.55 7.02 14.49
C GLY A 350 -37.13 7.54 14.78
N LEU A 351 -36.26 7.81 13.78
CA LEU A 351 -34.81 7.93 14.05
C LEU A 351 -34.04 9.07 13.33
N ASN A 352 -34.66 10.22 13.06
CA ASN A 352 -33.94 11.37 12.50
C ASN A 352 -33.59 12.41 13.59
N ASN A 353 -32.44 12.21 14.24
CA ASN A 353 -31.64 13.25 14.91
C ASN A 353 -30.23 12.69 15.16
N ILE A 354 -29.36 12.68 14.14
CA ILE A 354 -27.92 12.37 14.33
C ILE A 354 -27.08 13.34 13.48
N GLU A 355 -26.49 14.33 14.15
CA GLU A 355 -25.34 15.12 13.66
C GLU A 355 -24.12 14.21 13.35
N PRO A 356 -23.16 14.65 12.52
CA PRO A 356 -21.95 13.86 12.23
C PRO A 356 -21.20 13.50 13.52
N LYS A 357 -21.23 12.20 13.87
CA LYS A 357 -20.65 11.67 15.11
C LYS A 357 -19.15 12.01 15.19
N ARG A 358 -18.81 12.85 16.18
CA ARG A 358 -17.44 12.99 16.69
C ARG A 358 -17.04 11.65 17.30
N THR A 359 -16.13 10.91 16.67
CA THR A 359 -15.56 9.71 17.30
C THR A 359 -14.80 10.11 18.56
N SER A 360 -15.33 9.71 19.72
CA SER A 360 -14.67 9.89 21.01
C SER A 360 -13.40 9.03 21.09
N THR A 361 -12.48 9.39 22.00
CA THR A 361 -11.26 8.58 22.25
C THR A 361 -11.61 7.13 22.61
N GLU A 362 -12.73 6.92 23.31
CA GLU A 362 -13.19 5.58 23.70
C GLU A 362 -13.68 4.76 22.49
N GLU A 363 -14.40 5.37 21.54
CA GLU A 363 -14.77 4.70 20.29
C GLU A 363 -13.53 4.30 19.48
N SER A 364 -12.49 5.15 19.45
CA SER A 364 -11.22 4.83 18.78
C SER A 364 -10.48 3.67 19.47
N LEU A 365 -10.42 3.68 20.80
CA LEU A 365 -9.86 2.57 21.58
C LEU A 365 -10.69 1.28 21.40
N GLN A 366 -12.01 1.39 21.26
CA GLN A 366 -12.88 0.25 21.00
C GLN A 366 -12.56 -0.41 19.65
N TYR A 367 -12.32 0.36 18.59
CA TYR A 367 -11.87 -0.18 17.30
C TYR A 367 -10.53 -0.89 17.42
N ILE A 368 -9.55 -0.32 18.15
CA ILE A 368 -8.26 -0.98 18.39
C ILE A 368 -8.47 -2.29 19.14
N ARG A 369 -9.24 -2.29 20.23
CA ARG A 369 -9.55 -3.49 21.01
C ARG A 369 -10.30 -4.54 20.21
N GLN A 370 -11.13 -4.13 19.25
CA GLN A 370 -11.87 -5.01 18.35
C GLN A 370 -10.99 -5.57 17.22
N SER A 371 -10.07 -4.77 16.67
CA SER A 371 -9.05 -5.26 15.73
C SER A 371 -8.15 -6.30 16.41
N LEU A 372 -7.73 -6.06 17.66
CA LEU A 372 -7.04 -7.07 18.47
C LEU A 372 -7.89 -8.33 18.77
N LYS A 373 -9.21 -8.32 18.51
CA LYS A 373 -10.14 -9.47 18.67
C LYS A 373 -10.42 -10.19 17.34
N SER A 374 -10.04 -9.60 16.21
CA SER A 374 -10.49 -10.07 14.90
C SER A 374 -9.74 -11.34 14.50
N GLU A 375 -10.46 -12.30 13.90
CA GLU A 375 -9.86 -13.48 13.27
C GLU A 375 -8.88 -13.08 12.15
N GLU A 376 -9.04 -11.88 11.56
CA GLU A 376 -8.10 -11.26 10.62
C GLU A 376 -6.67 -11.09 11.18
N MET A 377 -6.51 -10.95 12.50
CA MET A 377 -5.19 -10.92 13.15
C MET A 377 -4.55 -12.32 13.27
N ASP A 378 -5.35 -13.37 13.37
CA ASP A 378 -4.86 -14.75 13.47
C ASP A 378 -4.47 -15.33 12.10
N HIS A 379 -4.96 -14.76 10.99
CA HIS A 379 -4.59 -15.14 9.63
C HIS A 379 -3.22 -14.59 9.17
N LEU A 380 -2.65 -13.63 9.89
CA LEU A 380 -1.27 -13.18 9.68
C LEU A 380 -0.34 -14.12 10.46
N GLU A 381 0.10 -15.23 9.85
CA GLU A 381 1.12 -16.13 10.41
C GLU A 381 2.26 -15.36 11.12
N GLY A 382 2.39 -15.57 12.44
CA GLY A 382 3.39 -14.90 13.27
C GLY A 382 2.85 -13.78 14.17
N THR A 383 1.59 -13.36 14.02
CA THR A 383 0.89 -12.50 14.99
C THR A 383 -0.17 -13.29 15.75
N HIS A 384 -0.07 -13.30 17.08
CA HIS A 384 -1.04 -13.95 17.96
C HIS A 384 -1.17 -13.12 19.24
N PHE A 385 -2.40 -12.73 19.60
CA PHE A 385 -2.66 -11.94 20.81
C PHE A 385 -3.35 -12.77 21.89
N ASP A 386 -2.52 -13.43 22.71
CA ASP A 386 -2.95 -14.28 23.81
C ASP A 386 -3.56 -13.47 24.97
N ARG A 387 -4.88 -13.50 25.12
CA ARG A 387 -5.58 -12.69 26.14
C ARG A 387 -5.68 -13.34 27.50
N LEU A 388 -5.64 -14.66 27.53
CA LEU A 388 -5.93 -15.48 28.71
C LEU A 388 -4.67 -16.12 29.31
N ILE A 389 -3.59 -16.21 28.53
CA ILE A 389 -2.31 -16.73 29.01
C ILE A 389 -1.62 -15.64 29.85
N PRO A 390 -1.12 -15.97 31.05
CA PRO A 390 -0.33 -15.03 31.86
C PRO A 390 0.87 -14.46 31.10
N HIS A 391 1.07 -13.15 31.20
CA HIS A 391 2.23 -12.45 30.66
C HIS A 391 3.04 -11.82 31.78
N VAL A 392 4.35 -11.98 31.74
CA VAL A 392 5.27 -11.33 32.67
C VAL A 392 6.20 -10.41 31.89
N PHE A 393 6.08 -9.11 32.13
CA PHE A 393 6.91 -8.08 31.51
C PHE A 393 8.01 -7.64 32.48
N VAL A 394 9.26 -7.92 32.12
CA VAL A 394 10.43 -7.66 32.95
C VAL A 394 11.20 -6.47 32.40
N THR A 395 11.25 -5.37 33.15
CA THR A 395 12.08 -4.20 32.82
C THR A 395 13.45 -4.34 33.48
N LEU A 396 14.45 -4.83 32.74
CA LEU A 396 15.83 -4.83 33.19
C LEU A 396 16.39 -3.40 33.07
N GLY A 397 17.00 -2.90 34.14
CA GLY A 397 17.39 -1.49 34.23
C GLY A 397 16.25 -0.59 34.70
N ALA A 398 15.29 -1.12 35.46
CA ALA A 398 14.10 -0.41 35.94
C ALA A 398 14.38 0.90 36.71
N SER A 399 15.57 1.05 37.30
CA SER A 399 15.99 2.28 37.99
C SER A 399 16.50 3.39 37.05
N GLY A 400 16.65 3.09 35.76
CA GLY A 400 17.27 3.96 34.75
C GLY A 400 16.35 5.05 34.19
N ASP A 401 16.97 5.97 33.44
CA ASP A 401 16.30 7.14 32.86
C ASP A 401 15.26 6.76 31.80
N LEU A 402 15.58 5.80 30.94
CA LEU A 402 14.65 5.31 29.91
C LEU A 402 13.43 4.62 30.55
N ALA A 403 13.66 3.77 31.55
CA ALA A 403 12.60 3.07 32.26
C ALA A 403 11.58 4.03 32.89
N LYS A 404 12.06 5.03 33.66
CA LYS A 404 11.18 5.96 34.38
C LYS A 404 10.46 6.96 33.47
N LYS A 405 11.12 7.43 32.39
CA LYS A 405 10.59 8.49 31.51
C LYS A 405 9.75 7.95 30.35
N LYS A 406 9.96 6.68 29.94
CA LYS A 406 9.34 6.09 28.76
C LYS A 406 8.70 4.73 28.99
N ILE A 407 9.41 3.75 29.56
CA ILE A 407 8.91 2.36 29.61
C ILE A 407 7.73 2.22 30.58
N TYR A 408 7.90 2.58 31.85
CA TYR A 408 6.81 2.51 32.83
C TYR A 408 5.60 3.39 32.44
N PRO A 409 5.78 4.65 31.98
CA PRO A 409 4.68 5.44 31.41
C PRO A 409 3.94 4.73 30.27
N THR A 410 4.67 4.08 29.38
CA THR A 410 4.09 3.32 28.26
C THR A 410 3.28 2.12 28.75
N LEU A 411 3.83 1.31 29.67
CA LEU A 411 3.13 0.17 30.26
C LEU A 411 1.85 0.62 30.98
N TRP A 412 1.91 1.73 31.71
CA TRP A 412 0.73 2.35 32.32
C TRP A 412 -0.30 2.75 31.27
N TRP A 413 0.08 3.41 30.18
CA TRP A 413 -0.87 3.82 29.15
C TRP A 413 -1.54 2.63 28.46
N LEU A 414 -0.77 1.59 28.11
CA LEU A 414 -1.30 0.35 27.55
C LEU A 414 -2.24 -0.38 28.53
N PHE A 415 -1.88 -0.42 29.82
CA PHE A 415 -2.73 -0.99 30.88
C PHE A 415 -4.02 -0.18 31.07
N ARG A 416 -3.92 1.15 31.24
CA ARG A 416 -5.05 2.08 31.38
C ARG A 416 -6.07 1.88 30.25
N ASP A 417 -5.55 1.76 29.02
CA ASP A 417 -6.34 1.66 27.79
C ASP A 417 -6.85 0.23 27.52
N ASN A 418 -6.59 -0.73 28.42
CA ASN A 418 -6.98 -2.13 28.33
C ASN A 418 -6.49 -2.80 27.03
N LEU A 419 -5.24 -2.51 26.64
CA LEU A 419 -4.59 -3.04 25.44
C LEU A 419 -3.66 -4.22 25.75
N LEU A 420 -3.42 -4.53 27.02
CA LEU A 420 -2.62 -5.67 27.45
C LEU A 420 -3.51 -6.88 27.80
N PRO A 421 -2.98 -8.11 27.73
CA PRO A 421 -3.63 -9.28 28.30
C PRO A 421 -4.00 -9.04 29.77
N LYS A 422 -5.21 -9.43 30.19
CA LYS A 422 -5.66 -9.21 31.57
C LYS A 422 -4.71 -9.78 32.63
N PRO A 423 -4.19 -11.02 32.49
CA PRO A 423 -3.24 -11.57 33.44
C PRO A 423 -1.80 -11.09 33.13
N THR A 424 -1.55 -9.78 33.14
CA THR A 424 -0.20 -9.22 32.96
C THR A 424 0.41 -8.78 34.30
N THR A 425 1.64 -9.20 34.58
CA THR A 425 2.44 -8.78 35.74
C THR A 425 3.70 -8.06 35.29
N PHE A 426 4.10 -7.01 36.00
CA PHE A 426 5.28 -6.21 35.69
C PHE A 426 6.36 -6.42 36.74
N VAL A 427 7.60 -6.70 36.32
CA VAL A 427 8.73 -6.93 37.22
C VAL A 427 9.88 -5.98 36.85
N GLY A 428 10.23 -5.07 37.75
CA GLY A 428 11.44 -4.26 37.62
C GLY A 428 12.67 -5.01 38.14
N TYR A 429 13.80 -4.91 37.43
CA TYR A 429 15.06 -5.52 37.86
C TYR A 429 16.23 -4.54 37.75
N ALA A 430 16.92 -4.25 38.85
CA ALA A 430 18.16 -3.49 38.83
C ALA A 430 19.03 -3.68 40.07
N ARG A 431 20.27 -3.18 40.01
CA ARG A 431 21.23 -3.18 41.13
C ARG A 431 20.79 -2.30 42.31
N SER A 432 20.08 -1.22 42.02
CA SER A 432 19.63 -0.28 43.04
C SER A 432 18.57 -0.92 43.94
N LYS A 433 18.77 -0.80 45.26
CA LYS A 433 17.78 -1.21 46.27
C LYS A 433 16.65 -0.18 46.32
N LEU A 434 15.59 -0.42 45.55
CA LEU A 434 14.39 0.42 45.52
C LEU A 434 13.18 -0.37 46.03
N SER A 435 12.29 0.30 46.76
CA SER A 435 10.95 -0.19 46.98
C SER A 435 10.05 0.14 45.78
N ILE A 436 8.92 -0.58 45.64
CA ILE A 436 7.90 -0.24 44.64
C ILE A 436 7.37 1.18 44.81
N GLN A 437 7.21 1.64 46.05
CA GLN A 437 6.79 3.01 46.34
C GLN A 437 7.79 4.04 45.80
N GLN A 438 9.10 3.84 46.00
CA GLN A 438 10.12 4.73 45.48
C GLN A 438 10.19 4.70 43.95
N LEU A 439 10.02 3.53 43.34
CA LEU A 439 9.96 3.41 41.88
C LEU A 439 8.75 4.16 41.32
N ARG A 440 7.59 4.00 41.96
CA ARG A 440 6.35 4.71 41.64
C ARG A 440 6.52 6.22 41.68
N GLU A 441 7.10 6.75 42.76
CA GLU A 441 7.35 8.19 42.92
C GLU A 441 8.25 8.74 41.81
N LYS A 442 9.28 7.97 41.41
CA LYS A 442 10.19 8.37 40.32
C LYS A 442 9.52 8.37 38.95
N CYS A 443 8.55 7.48 38.71
CA CYS A 443 7.84 7.37 37.44
C CYS A 443 6.64 8.32 37.35
N HIS A 444 5.98 8.65 38.47
CA HIS A 444 4.74 9.41 38.51
C HIS A 444 4.73 10.71 37.70
N PRO A 445 5.79 11.56 37.70
CA PRO A 445 5.81 12.81 36.92
C PRO A 445 5.64 12.60 35.40
N TYR A 446 5.99 11.42 34.88
CA TYR A 446 5.95 11.11 33.45
C TYR A 446 4.70 10.33 33.03
N MET A 447 3.93 9.80 34.00
CA MET A 447 2.75 8.96 33.77
C MET A 447 1.55 9.74 33.25
N LYS A 448 1.47 11.05 33.54
CA LYS A 448 0.38 11.96 33.15
C LYS A 448 -1.01 11.40 33.52
N VAL A 449 -1.14 10.91 34.76
CA VAL A 449 -2.37 10.31 35.30
C VAL A 449 -3.45 11.39 35.43
N LYS A 450 -4.66 11.11 34.96
CA LYS A 450 -5.82 12.01 35.15
C LYS A 450 -6.53 11.69 36.47
N SER A 451 -7.27 12.66 37.00
CA SER A 451 -7.99 12.53 38.28
C SER A 451 -8.96 11.33 38.30
N ASN A 452 -9.62 11.05 37.18
CA ASN A 452 -10.56 9.93 37.02
C ASN A 452 -9.89 8.57 36.76
N GLU A 453 -8.55 8.50 36.71
CA GLU A 453 -7.79 7.26 36.43
C GLU A 453 -7.15 6.66 37.69
N THR A 454 -7.37 7.28 38.86
CA THR A 454 -6.70 6.96 40.12
C THR A 454 -6.85 5.49 40.53
N GLU A 455 -8.05 4.93 40.44
CA GLU A 455 -8.30 3.52 40.82
C GLU A 455 -7.52 2.53 39.96
N LYS A 456 -7.57 2.69 38.63
CA LYS A 456 -6.76 1.90 37.69
C LYS A 456 -5.27 2.10 37.90
N TYR A 457 -4.84 3.30 38.27
CA TYR A 457 -3.43 3.59 38.56
C TYR A 457 -2.95 2.83 39.79
N GLU A 458 -3.78 2.74 40.84
CA GLU A 458 -3.48 1.88 42.00
C GLU A 458 -3.47 0.40 41.62
N GLU A 459 -4.40 -0.06 40.78
CA GLU A 459 -4.43 -1.43 40.27
C GLU A 459 -3.15 -1.78 39.49
N PHE A 460 -2.71 -0.90 38.60
CA PHE A 460 -1.45 -1.05 37.86
C PHE A 460 -0.28 -1.28 38.83
N TRP A 461 -0.12 -0.42 39.85
CA TRP A 461 1.00 -0.56 40.80
C TRP A 461 0.90 -1.77 41.71
N LYS A 462 -0.30 -2.32 41.95
CA LYS A 462 -0.46 -3.61 42.66
C LYS A 462 0.10 -4.79 41.86
N LEU A 463 0.14 -4.68 40.53
CA LEU A 463 0.70 -5.68 39.61
C LEU A 463 2.21 -5.49 39.35
N ASN A 464 2.85 -4.52 40.01
CA ASN A 464 4.26 -4.22 39.85
C ASN A 464 5.09 -4.80 41.01
N HIS A 465 6.13 -5.54 40.65
CA HIS A 465 7.10 -6.12 41.58
C HIS A 465 8.53 -5.68 41.23
N TYR A 466 9.45 -5.81 42.17
CA TYR A 466 10.82 -5.36 41.98
C TYR A 466 11.81 -6.31 42.61
N VAL A 467 12.81 -6.73 41.83
CA VAL A 467 13.87 -7.63 42.24
C VAL A 467 15.20 -6.90 42.17
N VAL A 468 15.94 -6.92 43.28
CA VAL A 468 17.30 -6.39 43.33
C VAL A 468 18.27 -7.47 42.89
N GLY A 469 19.16 -7.14 41.95
CA GLY A 469 20.19 -8.07 41.50
C GLY A 469 21.21 -7.45 40.56
N SER A 470 22.34 -8.13 40.42
CA SER A 470 23.42 -7.81 39.50
C SER A 470 23.17 -8.34 38.08
N TYR A 471 23.85 -7.79 37.08
CA TYR A 471 23.63 -8.14 35.68
C TYR A 471 24.47 -9.33 35.19
N ASP A 472 25.25 -9.95 36.07
CA ASP A 472 26.27 -10.95 35.76
C ASP A 472 26.24 -12.18 36.69
N GLN A 473 25.67 -12.09 37.90
CA GLN A 473 25.67 -13.19 38.86
C GLN A 473 24.52 -14.18 38.64
N LYS A 474 24.84 -15.48 38.57
CA LYS A 474 23.85 -16.56 38.38
C LYS A 474 22.74 -16.54 39.44
N LYS A 475 23.13 -16.41 40.72
CA LYS A 475 22.23 -16.43 41.88
C LYS A 475 21.13 -15.38 41.78
N ASP A 476 21.45 -14.19 41.26
CA ASP A 476 20.49 -13.09 41.18
C ASP A 476 19.44 -13.33 40.07
N PHE A 477 19.82 -14.01 38.98
CA PHE A 477 18.87 -14.44 37.95
C PHE A 477 18.05 -15.66 38.39
N GLU A 478 18.58 -16.53 39.26
CA GLU A 478 17.79 -17.59 39.90
C GLU A 478 16.72 -17.00 40.83
N LEU A 479 17.04 -15.91 41.54
CA LEU A 479 16.06 -15.15 42.32
C LEU A 479 15.02 -14.48 41.42
N LEU A 480 15.44 -13.87 40.31
CA LEU A 480 14.52 -13.31 39.33
C LEU A 480 13.57 -14.39 38.79
N ASN A 481 14.09 -15.53 38.32
CA ASN A 481 13.27 -16.62 37.78
C ASN A 481 12.24 -17.12 38.79
N ARG A 482 12.65 -17.30 40.05
CA ARG A 482 11.75 -17.68 41.15
C ARG A 482 10.65 -16.66 41.38
N GLU A 483 10.94 -15.37 41.20
CA GLU A 483 9.92 -14.32 41.26
C GLU A 483 8.94 -14.45 40.11
N LEU A 484 9.43 -14.64 38.87
CA LEU A 484 8.55 -14.76 37.69
C LEU A 484 7.59 -15.95 37.83
N GLN A 485 8.09 -17.11 38.28
CA GLN A 485 7.31 -18.34 38.46
C GLN A 485 6.08 -18.20 39.36
N LYS A 486 6.07 -17.22 40.28
CA LYS A 486 4.91 -16.97 41.16
C LYS A 486 3.65 -16.53 40.39
N TYR A 487 3.83 -15.99 39.20
CA TYR A 487 2.77 -15.36 38.40
C TYR A 487 2.35 -16.21 37.19
N GLU A 488 2.92 -17.41 37.04
CA GLU A 488 2.70 -18.31 35.91
C GLU A 488 1.61 -19.35 36.22
N ILE A 489 0.40 -18.84 36.50
CA ILE A 489 -0.76 -19.66 36.87
C ILE A 489 -1.17 -20.56 35.68
N GLY A 490 -1.23 -21.87 35.87
CA GLY A 490 -1.67 -22.81 34.82
C GLY A 490 -0.56 -23.42 33.94
N HIS A 491 0.71 -23.29 34.35
CA HIS A 491 1.91 -23.88 33.72
C HIS A 491 2.34 -23.31 32.36
N THR A 492 1.54 -22.48 31.67
CA THR A 492 1.96 -21.76 30.46
C THR A 492 1.94 -20.26 30.71
N ALA A 493 3.05 -19.58 30.47
CA ALA A 493 3.16 -18.13 30.60
C ALA A 493 4.15 -17.56 29.58
N HIS A 494 3.91 -16.31 29.17
CA HIS A 494 4.76 -15.60 28.24
C HIS A 494 5.66 -14.62 28.97
N ARG A 495 6.95 -14.59 28.60
CA ARG A 495 7.94 -13.72 29.22
C ARG A 495 8.47 -12.70 28.22
N LEU A 496 8.39 -11.42 28.59
CA LEU A 496 8.93 -10.30 27.84
C LEU A 496 10.07 -9.67 28.64
N PHE A 497 11.28 -9.65 28.09
CA PHE A 497 12.42 -9.01 28.73
C PHE A 497 12.80 -7.73 27.99
N TYR A 498 12.57 -6.57 28.61
CA TYR A 498 13.00 -5.29 28.08
C TYR A 498 14.36 -4.90 28.65
N LEU A 499 15.37 -4.82 27.78
CA LEU A 499 16.74 -4.47 28.16
C LEU A 499 16.93 -2.95 28.11
N ALA A 500 16.43 -2.22 29.12
CA ALA A 500 16.68 -0.79 29.30
C ALA A 500 18.05 -0.56 29.98
N LEU A 501 19.09 -1.14 29.37
CA LEU A 501 20.43 -1.26 29.92
C LEU A 501 21.48 -0.67 28.94
N PRO A 502 22.66 -0.28 29.43
CA PRO A 502 23.78 0.06 28.55
C PRO A 502 24.27 -1.19 27.80
N PRO A 503 24.85 -1.02 26.59
CA PRO A 503 25.28 -2.14 25.75
C PRO A 503 26.38 -2.99 26.40
N THR A 504 27.17 -2.42 27.32
CA THR A 504 28.26 -3.11 28.03
C THR A 504 27.82 -4.30 28.88
N VAL A 505 26.53 -4.41 29.23
CA VAL A 505 25.98 -5.53 30.00
C VAL A 505 25.06 -6.43 29.18
N PHE A 506 24.86 -6.17 27.88
CA PHE A 506 23.96 -6.98 27.05
C PHE A 506 24.42 -8.44 26.97
N GLU A 507 25.72 -8.67 26.75
CA GLU A 507 26.26 -10.04 26.64
C GLU A 507 25.98 -10.86 27.92
N SER A 508 26.33 -10.31 29.09
CA SER A 508 26.15 -11.02 30.37
C SER A 508 24.68 -11.28 30.69
N VAL A 509 23.82 -10.28 30.47
CA VAL A 509 22.39 -10.38 30.78
C VAL A 509 21.71 -11.40 29.89
N THR A 510 21.96 -11.36 28.58
CA THR A 510 21.32 -12.25 27.61
C THR A 510 21.70 -13.71 27.84
N VAL A 511 22.97 -13.99 28.18
CA VAL A 511 23.42 -15.33 28.60
C VAL A 511 22.67 -15.79 29.84
N ARG A 512 22.55 -14.93 30.87
CA ARG A 512 21.87 -15.29 32.11
C ARG A 512 20.36 -15.50 31.91
N LEU A 513 19.72 -14.69 31.08
CA LEU A 513 18.32 -14.87 30.70
C LEU A 513 18.11 -16.22 30.01
N ARG A 514 18.95 -16.55 29.02
CA ARG A 514 18.86 -17.81 28.28
C ARG A 514 19.06 -19.03 29.18
N LEU A 515 20.00 -18.97 30.13
CA LEU A 515 20.31 -20.10 30.99
C LEU A 515 19.33 -20.29 32.16
N THR A 516 18.68 -19.22 32.63
CA THR A 516 17.97 -19.26 33.92
C THR A 516 16.52 -18.78 33.86
N CYS A 517 16.16 -17.88 32.94
CA CYS A 517 14.89 -17.14 32.99
C CYS A 517 13.99 -17.38 31.77
N MET A 518 14.27 -18.37 30.92
CA MET A 518 13.37 -18.76 29.85
C MET A 518 12.05 -19.29 30.42
N ALA A 519 10.94 -19.03 29.73
CA ALA A 519 9.65 -19.62 30.11
C ALA A 519 9.69 -21.14 29.89
N ASP A 520 9.18 -21.90 30.86
CA ASP A 520 9.14 -23.38 30.77
C ASP A 520 8.11 -23.83 29.72
N LYS A 521 6.96 -23.15 29.64
CA LYS A 521 5.97 -23.29 28.57
C LYS A 521 5.45 -21.92 28.18
N GLY A 522 5.30 -21.69 26.87
CA GLY A 522 5.00 -20.39 26.29
C GLY A 522 6.24 -19.75 25.67
N TRP A 523 6.06 -18.66 24.94
CA TRP A 523 7.18 -17.97 24.29
C TRP A 523 7.94 -17.04 25.25
N THR A 524 9.20 -16.79 24.91
CA THR A 524 10.05 -15.77 25.53
C THR A 524 10.55 -14.83 24.45
N ARG A 525 10.38 -13.53 24.63
CA ARG A 525 10.82 -12.48 23.69
C ARG A 525 11.70 -11.47 24.42
N ILE A 526 12.74 -10.99 23.75
CA ILE A 526 13.67 -9.99 24.27
C ILE A 526 13.62 -8.72 23.42
N ILE A 527 13.54 -7.58 24.09
CA ILE A 527 13.49 -6.26 23.47
C ILE A 527 14.82 -5.57 23.76
N ILE A 528 15.53 -5.18 22.70
CA ILE A 528 16.88 -4.62 22.78
C ILE A 528 16.87 -3.20 22.22
N GLU A 529 17.49 -2.28 22.95
CA GLU A 529 17.67 -0.89 22.56
C GLU A 529 18.97 -0.65 21.82
N LYS A 530 19.00 0.43 21.02
CA LYS A 530 20.24 0.95 20.44
C LYS A 530 21.19 1.45 21.55
N PRO A 531 22.52 1.40 21.37
CA PRO A 531 23.24 1.10 20.12
C PRO A 531 23.44 -0.41 19.87
N PHE A 532 23.28 -0.83 18.62
CA PHE A 532 23.56 -2.19 18.16
C PHE A 532 24.97 -2.26 17.54
N GLY A 533 25.99 -2.12 18.38
CA GLY A 533 27.38 -1.89 17.92
C GLY A 533 27.64 -0.43 17.53
N HIS A 534 28.87 -0.16 17.10
CA HIS A 534 29.33 1.15 16.61
C HIS A 534 29.88 1.09 15.17
N ASP A 535 29.96 -0.10 14.59
CA ASP A 535 30.35 -0.38 13.21
C ASP A 535 29.89 -1.80 12.82
N ALA A 536 30.14 -2.20 11.57
CA ALA A 536 29.78 -3.52 11.06
C ALA A 536 30.38 -4.67 11.89
N VAL A 537 31.62 -4.54 12.35
CA VAL A 537 32.33 -5.62 13.08
C VAL A 537 31.73 -5.80 14.48
N SER A 538 31.61 -4.71 15.23
CA SER A 538 31.03 -4.73 16.58
C SER A 538 29.55 -5.10 16.57
N SER A 539 28.79 -4.65 15.56
CA SER A 539 27.40 -5.06 15.37
C SER A 539 27.29 -6.55 15.05
N GLN A 540 28.14 -7.08 14.15
CA GLN A 540 28.14 -8.50 13.81
C GLN A 540 28.46 -9.34 15.03
N LYS A 541 29.45 -8.95 15.84
CA LYS A 541 29.78 -9.65 17.10
C LYS A 541 28.58 -9.72 18.04
N LEU A 542 27.86 -8.62 18.24
CA LEU A 542 26.65 -8.60 19.07
C LEU A 542 25.56 -9.49 18.47
N SER A 543 25.35 -9.43 17.16
CA SER A 543 24.37 -10.24 16.47
C SER A 543 24.66 -11.74 16.55
N ASP A 544 25.92 -12.14 16.33
CA ASP A 544 26.36 -13.54 16.43
C ASP A 544 26.14 -14.05 17.86
N HIS A 545 26.52 -13.25 18.87
CA HIS A 545 26.27 -13.57 20.27
C HIS A 545 24.79 -13.81 20.55
N LEU A 546 23.91 -12.91 20.12
CA LEU A 546 22.47 -13.04 20.32
C LEU A 546 21.89 -14.26 19.59
N ALA A 547 22.33 -14.53 18.35
CA ALA A 547 21.87 -15.65 17.54
C ALA A 547 22.26 -17.02 18.14
N THR A 548 23.35 -17.10 18.93
CA THR A 548 23.68 -18.34 19.67
C THR A 548 22.72 -18.62 20.84
N LEU A 549 21.96 -17.61 21.29
CA LEU A 549 21.11 -17.69 22.49
C LEU A 549 19.62 -17.67 22.17
N PHE A 550 19.19 -16.94 21.14
CA PHE A 550 17.79 -16.70 20.80
C PHE A 550 17.58 -16.86 19.30
N SER A 551 16.42 -17.39 18.90
CA SER A 551 16.00 -17.33 17.50
C SER A 551 15.63 -15.90 17.11
N GLU A 552 15.67 -15.57 15.82
CA GLU A 552 15.38 -14.22 15.35
C GLU A 552 13.93 -13.79 15.69
N GLU A 553 12.98 -14.72 15.72
CA GLU A 553 11.58 -14.50 16.15
C GLU A 553 11.45 -14.06 17.62
N GLN A 554 12.46 -14.34 18.45
CA GLN A 554 12.48 -13.94 19.85
C GLN A 554 13.12 -12.56 20.06
N ILE A 555 13.78 -11.98 19.05
CA ILE A 555 14.57 -10.76 19.19
C ILE A 555 13.83 -9.58 18.58
N TYR A 556 13.63 -8.53 19.38
CA TYR A 556 12.93 -7.30 18.99
C TYR A 556 13.88 -6.12 19.16
N ARG A 557 14.61 -5.77 18.09
CA ARG A 557 15.54 -4.63 18.07
C ARG A 557 14.78 -3.34 17.79
N ILE A 558 14.74 -2.44 18.77
CA ILE A 558 13.99 -1.18 18.68
C ILE A 558 14.73 -0.19 17.79
N ASP A 559 14.02 0.25 16.75
CA ASP A 559 14.15 1.61 16.22
C ASP A 559 12.80 2.32 16.45
N HIS A 560 12.76 3.24 17.41
CA HIS A 560 11.51 3.92 17.78
C HIS A 560 10.91 4.79 16.66
N TYR A 561 11.63 5.09 15.58
CA TYR A 561 11.02 5.77 14.42
C TYR A 561 10.05 4.86 13.67
N LEU A 562 10.25 3.54 13.67
CA LEU A 562 9.31 2.58 13.07
C LEU A 562 7.96 2.51 13.80
N GLY A 563 7.92 2.94 15.07
CA GLY A 563 6.68 3.06 15.85
C GLY A 563 5.91 4.36 15.61
N LYS A 564 6.43 5.29 14.78
CA LYS A 564 5.75 6.58 14.53
C LYS A 564 4.67 6.41 13.48
N GLU A 565 3.51 7.01 13.75
CA GLU A 565 2.31 6.93 12.92
C GLU A 565 2.58 7.20 11.43
N MET A 566 3.25 8.33 11.12
CA MET A 566 3.51 8.73 9.73
C MET A 566 4.56 7.86 9.04
N VAL A 567 5.44 7.20 9.79
CA VAL A 567 6.42 6.25 9.22
C VAL A 567 5.70 4.97 8.81
N GLN A 568 4.77 4.47 9.65
CA GLN A 568 3.92 3.32 9.29
C GLN A 568 3.01 3.63 8.09
N ASN A 569 2.49 4.86 8.03
CA ASN A 569 1.61 5.29 6.94
C ASN A 569 2.32 5.30 5.57
N LEU A 570 3.66 5.28 5.50
CA LEU A 570 4.38 5.19 4.22
C LEU A 570 3.97 3.96 3.40
N MET A 571 3.78 2.81 4.04
CA MET A 571 3.34 1.60 3.34
C MET A 571 1.92 1.74 2.78
N THR A 572 0.99 2.22 3.61
CA THR A 572 -0.40 2.45 3.21
C THR A 572 -0.51 3.48 2.10
N LEU A 573 0.26 4.56 2.17
CA LEU A 573 0.30 5.59 1.14
C LEU A 573 0.77 5.01 -0.20
N ARG A 574 1.88 4.27 -0.21
CA ARG A 574 2.48 3.75 -1.45
C ARG A 574 1.68 2.62 -2.08
N PHE A 575 1.19 1.68 -1.28
CA PHE A 575 0.62 0.44 -1.79
C PHE A 575 -0.90 0.36 -1.71
N GLY A 576 -1.54 1.24 -0.94
CA GLY A 576 -3.00 1.37 -0.86
C GLY A 576 -3.60 2.37 -1.85
N ASN A 577 -2.79 3.20 -2.53
CA ASN A 577 -3.28 4.28 -3.38
C ASN A 577 -2.79 4.16 -4.83
N ARG A 578 -3.74 4.03 -5.76
CA ARG A 578 -3.45 3.94 -7.21
C ARG A 578 -2.84 5.23 -7.77
N VAL A 579 -3.09 6.39 -7.16
CA VAL A 579 -2.57 7.68 -7.62
C VAL A 579 -1.05 7.81 -7.44
N PHE A 580 -0.47 7.17 -6.41
CA PHE A 580 0.97 7.27 -6.13
C PHE A 580 1.78 6.15 -6.77
N ASN A 581 1.18 4.97 -6.98
CA ASN A 581 1.93 3.79 -7.44
C ASN A 581 2.65 3.99 -8.80
N PRO A 582 2.00 4.56 -9.86
CA PRO A 582 2.66 4.81 -11.15
C PRO A 582 3.76 5.86 -11.11
N THR A 583 3.72 6.78 -10.14
CA THR A 583 4.64 7.92 -10.06
C THR A 583 5.79 7.68 -9.08
N TRP A 584 5.83 6.52 -8.42
CA TRP A 584 6.84 6.18 -7.41
C TRP A 584 8.07 5.49 -8.01
N ASN A 585 8.73 6.15 -8.97
CA ASN A 585 9.89 5.63 -9.71
C ASN A 585 10.72 6.79 -10.31
N ARG A 586 11.88 6.44 -10.85
CA ARG A 586 12.84 7.35 -11.51
C ARG A 586 12.29 8.19 -12.66
N ASP A 587 11.25 7.73 -13.35
CA ASP A 587 10.66 8.46 -14.47
C ASP A 587 9.93 9.73 -14.00
N ASN A 588 9.44 9.70 -12.76
CA ASN A 588 8.63 10.76 -12.18
C ASN A 588 9.31 11.46 -11.01
N VAL A 589 10.17 10.78 -10.25
CA VAL A 589 10.85 11.32 -9.06
C VAL A 589 12.22 11.85 -9.44
N ALA A 590 12.46 13.13 -9.14
CA ALA A 590 13.73 13.80 -9.37
C ALA A 590 14.72 13.57 -8.21
N SER A 591 14.23 13.64 -6.97
CA SER A 591 15.02 13.38 -5.76
C SER A 591 14.12 13.04 -4.57
N VAL A 592 14.69 12.33 -3.59
CA VAL A 592 14.06 12.04 -2.31
C VAL A 592 14.90 12.65 -1.20
N GLN A 593 14.28 13.40 -0.29
CA GLN A 593 14.96 13.98 0.87
C GLN A 593 14.30 13.49 2.16
N ILE A 594 15.11 12.96 3.07
CA ILE A 594 14.69 12.52 4.41
C ILE A 594 15.45 13.37 5.42
N THR A 595 14.70 14.13 6.23
CA THR A 595 15.26 15.14 7.11
C THR A 595 14.92 14.84 8.56
N PHE A 596 15.89 15.00 9.46
CA PHE A 596 15.74 15.02 10.90
C PHE A 596 16.44 16.27 11.46
N LYS A 597 15.75 17.06 12.29
CA LYS A 597 16.28 18.29 12.85
C LYS A 597 15.86 18.42 14.29
N GLU A 598 16.81 18.78 15.14
CA GLU A 598 16.57 19.14 16.53
C GLU A 598 17.05 20.58 16.78
N PRO A 599 16.25 21.41 17.46
CA PRO A 599 16.61 22.80 17.73
C PRO A 599 17.49 22.97 18.97
N PHE A 600 17.77 21.87 19.67
CA PHE A 600 18.62 21.83 20.85
C PHE A 600 19.94 21.10 20.55
N GLY A 601 21.01 21.48 21.26
CA GLY A 601 22.32 20.83 21.21
C GLY A 601 22.35 19.50 21.99
N THR A 602 23.49 19.18 22.61
CA THR A 602 23.67 17.93 23.39
C THR A 602 23.19 18.00 24.84
N GLN A 603 22.77 19.17 25.32
CA GLN A 603 22.14 19.38 26.64
C GLN A 603 22.90 18.70 27.80
N GLY A 604 24.22 18.90 27.86
CA GLY A 604 25.09 18.34 28.91
C GLY A 604 25.36 16.84 28.79
N ARG A 605 24.97 16.21 27.67
CA ARG A 605 25.30 14.82 27.32
C ARG A 605 26.34 14.76 26.21
N GLY A 606 27.12 15.83 26.02
CA GLY A 606 28.10 15.97 24.95
C GLY A 606 29.12 14.84 24.95
N GLY A 607 29.66 14.46 26.11
CA GLY A 607 30.65 13.38 26.23
C GLY A 607 30.13 12.01 25.79
N TYR A 608 28.87 11.67 26.08
CA TYR A 608 28.26 10.44 25.56
C TYR A 608 28.03 10.53 24.04
N PHE A 609 27.55 11.67 23.55
CA PHE A 609 27.33 11.87 22.12
C PHE A 609 28.65 11.84 21.32
N ASP A 610 29.76 12.27 21.93
CA ASP A 610 31.09 12.35 21.31
C ASP A 610 31.61 10.97 20.87
N GLU A 611 31.24 9.90 21.58
CA GLU A 611 31.63 8.53 21.24
C GLU A 611 30.92 8.00 19.98
N PHE A 612 29.80 8.59 19.58
CA PHE A 612 28.94 8.08 18.49
C PHE A 612 28.82 9.04 17.31
N GLY A 613 28.57 10.32 17.58
CA GLY A 613 28.26 11.33 16.58
C GLY A 613 26.90 11.17 15.89
N ILE A 614 26.53 12.17 15.07
CA ILE A 614 25.18 12.25 14.48
C ILE A 614 24.87 11.12 13.49
N ILE A 615 25.89 10.57 12.81
CA ILE A 615 25.71 9.50 11.82
C ILE A 615 25.21 8.24 12.53
N ARG A 616 25.86 7.82 13.63
CA ARG A 616 25.44 6.66 14.42
C ARG A 616 24.18 6.92 15.23
N ASP A 617 24.02 8.13 15.77
CA ASP A 617 22.86 8.46 16.59
C ASP A 617 21.55 8.44 15.79
N VAL A 618 21.55 8.95 14.54
CA VAL A 618 20.32 9.20 13.77
C VAL A 618 20.35 8.69 12.32
N MET A 619 21.46 8.86 11.60
CA MET A 619 21.47 8.60 10.15
C MET A 619 21.46 7.10 9.82
N GLN A 620 22.31 6.33 10.50
CA GLN A 620 22.49 4.89 10.28
C GLN A 620 21.25 4.07 10.66
N ASN A 621 20.47 4.55 11.65
CA ASN A 621 19.25 3.90 12.12
C ASN A 621 18.01 4.59 11.54
N HIS A 622 17.50 5.65 12.17
CA HIS A 622 16.20 6.26 11.91
C HIS A 622 16.01 6.66 10.45
N LEU A 623 17.00 7.34 9.86
CA LEU A 623 16.89 7.78 8.47
C LEU A 623 17.01 6.62 7.48
N MET A 624 17.87 5.64 7.76
CA MET A 624 18.01 4.44 6.93
C MET A 624 16.75 3.56 6.97
N GLN A 625 16.11 3.45 8.14
CA GLN A 625 14.83 2.77 8.29
C GLN A 625 13.73 3.43 7.45
N ILE A 626 13.61 4.76 7.52
CA ILE A 626 12.65 5.50 6.70
C ILE A 626 12.98 5.35 5.21
N LEU A 627 14.27 5.43 4.82
CA LEU A 627 14.70 5.21 3.44
C LEU A 627 14.25 3.85 2.93
N SER A 628 14.44 2.79 3.69
CA SER A 628 14.05 1.44 3.28
C SER A 628 12.54 1.35 2.98
N LEU A 629 11.69 1.98 3.81
CA LEU A 629 10.23 2.00 3.61
C LEU A 629 9.80 2.86 2.43
N VAL A 630 10.52 3.96 2.15
CA VAL A 630 10.27 4.82 0.98
C VAL A 630 10.66 4.10 -0.31
N ALA A 631 11.75 3.33 -0.28
CA ALA A 631 12.36 2.77 -1.48
C ALA A 631 12.01 1.31 -1.79
N MET A 632 11.60 0.50 -0.80
CA MET A 632 11.26 -0.93 -0.96
C MET A 632 10.27 -1.19 -2.10
N GLU A 633 10.37 -2.33 -2.78
CA GLU A 633 9.33 -2.76 -3.72
C GLU A 633 8.03 -3.09 -2.97
N LYS A 634 6.96 -3.33 -3.74
CA LYS A 634 5.72 -3.84 -3.15
C LYS A 634 5.98 -5.27 -2.62
N PRO A 635 5.76 -5.53 -1.32
CA PRO A 635 5.97 -6.86 -0.75
C PRO A 635 4.90 -7.84 -1.26
N ALA A 636 5.19 -9.13 -1.17
CA ALA A 636 4.26 -10.18 -1.58
C ALA A 636 2.96 -10.16 -0.75
N SER A 637 3.09 -9.85 0.55
CA SER A 637 1.97 -9.66 1.47
C SER A 637 2.30 -8.64 2.56
N CYS A 638 1.39 -8.45 3.52
CA CYS A 638 1.65 -7.65 4.72
C CYS A 638 2.31 -8.46 5.85
N GLN A 639 2.78 -9.69 5.58
CA GLN A 639 3.50 -10.49 6.57
C GLN A 639 4.81 -9.80 6.97
N PRO A 640 5.22 -9.86 8.25
CA PRO A 640 6.43 -9.19 8.73
C PRO A 640 7.67 -9.49 7.90
N ASP A 641 7.90 -10.75 7.52
CA ASP A 641 9.09 -11.12 6.75
C ASP A 641 9.05 -10.72 5.29
N ASP A 642 7.90 -10.73 4.63
CA ASP A 642 7.79 -10.23 3.25
C ASP A 642 8.16 -8.75 3.16
N ILE A 643 7.75 -7.97 4.16
CA ILE A 643 8.10 -6.55 4.27
C ILE A 643 9.59 -6.38 4.56
N ARG A 644 10.12 -7.10 5.56
CA ARG A 644 11.54 -7.04 5.93
C ARG A 644 12.45 -7.49 4.78
N ASN A 645 12.04 -8.47 4.00
CA ASN A 645 12.76 -8.94 2.80
C ASN A 645 12.91 -7.82 1.76
N GLU A 646 11.85 -7.06 1.47
CA GLU A 646 11.92 -5.96 0.51
C GLU A 646 12.71 -4.75 1.06
N LYS A 647 12.69 -4.51 2.37
CA LYS A 647 13.58 -3.51 3.02
C LYS A 647 15.05 -3.89 2.81
N VAL A 648 15.43 -5.12 3.16
CA VAL A 648 16.81 -5.62 3.04
C VAL A 648 17.28 -5.63 1.59
N LYS A 649 16.42 -6.05 0.66
CA LYS A 649 16.72 -6.06 -0.78
C LYS A 649 17.12 -4.67 -1.29
N VAL A 650 16.45 -3.62 -0.84
CA VAL A 650 16.84 -2.25 -1.19
C VAL A 650 18.17 -1.85 -0.57
N LEU A 651 18.41 -2.16 0.70
CA LEU A 651 19.68 -1.82 1.36
C LEU A 651 20.88 -2.49 0.66
N ARG A 652 20.73 -3.72 0.18
CA ARG A 652 21.74 -4.43 -0.62
C ARG A 652 22.06 -3.73 -1.95
N CYS A 653 21.14 -2.95 -2.50
CA CYS A 653 21.35 -2.17 -3.72
C CYS A 653 22.11 -0.85 -3.48
N ILE A 654 22.41 -0.51 -2.22
CA ILE A 654 23.12 0.72 -1.85
C ILE A 654 24.60 0.41 -1.66
N LYS A 655 25.46 1.15 -2.38
CA LYS A 655 26.92 1.06 -2.22
C LYS A 655 27.36 1.71 -0.91
N ASP A 656 28.57 1.38 -0.49
CA ASP A 656 29.22 2.00 0.65
C ASP A 656 29.31 3.53 0.43
N LEU A 657 29.07 4.30 1.49
CA LEU A 657 29.05 5.76 1.43
C LEU A 657 30.47 6.31 1.41
N GLU A 658 30.75 7.22 0.47
CA GLU A 658 32.06 7.85 0.30
C GLU A 658 32.08 9.30 0.82
N LEU A 659 33.28 9.82 1.11
CA LEU A 659 33.45 11.12 1.78
C LEU A 659 32.99 12.31 0.91
N ASP A 660 33.11 12.21 -0.41
CA ASP A 660 32.69 13.24 -1.38
C ASP A 660 31.16 13.34 -1.52
N GLN A 661 30.43 12.35 -1.02
CA GLN A 661 28.98 12.31 -0.98
C GLN A 661 28.40 12.87 0.34
N VAL A 662 29.25 13.41 1.21
CA VAL A 662 28.90 13.79 2.58
C VAL A 662 29.34 15.22 2.91
N VAL A 663 28.51 15.93 3.67
CA VAL A 663 28.87 17.17 4.36
C VAL A 663 28.71 16.96 5.85
N LEU A 664 29.79 17.17 6.59
CA LEU A 664 29.82 17.08 8.05
C LEU A 664 29.84 18.48 8.65
N GLY A 665 29.10 18.69 9.73
CA GLY A 665 29.10 19.97 10.44
C GLY A 665 29.14 19.82 11.95
N GLN A 666 29.62 20.86 12.64
CA GLN A 666 29.65 20.96 14.10
C GLN A 666 29.14 22.34 14.52
N TYR A 667 28.19 22.40 15.47
CA TYR A 667 27.59 23.68 15.85
C TYR A 667 28.52 24.53 16.72
N ILE A 668 28.49 25.83 16.46
CA ILE A 668 29.12 26.87 17.30
C ILE A 668 28.04 27.75 17.92
N GLY A 669 28.34 28.36 19.06
CA GLY A 669 27.41 29.25 19.76
C GLY A 669 26.96 30.43 18.90
N ASP A 670 25.75 30.90 19.15
CA ASP A 670 25.21 32.16 18.65
C ASP A 670 25.35 33.25 19.72
N PRO A 671 26.34 34.16 19.63
CA PRO A 671 26.52 35.23 20.62
C PRO A 671 25.32 36.17 20.76
N ASP A 672 24.50 36.27 19.70
CA ASP A 672 23.35 37.17 19.63
C ASP A 672 22.06 36.50 20.11
N ALA A 673 22.08 35.21 20.47
CA ALA A 673 20.88 34.50 20.89
C ALA A 673 20.40 34.96 22.28
N ASP A 674 19.08 35.03 22.46
CA ASP A 674 18.47 35.31 23.77
C ASP A 674 18.62 34.14 24.75
N ASP A 675 18.58 32.91 24.24
CA ASP A 675 18.72 31.68 25.02
C ASP A 675 20.20 31.45 25.41
N PRO A 676 20.53 31.36 26.72
CA PRO A 676 21.89 31.07 27.17
C PRO A 676 22.46 29.76 26.62
N GLU A 677 21.65 28.73 26.38
CA GLU A 677 22.15 27.47 25.79
C GLU A 677 22.57 27.67 24.33
N ALA A 678 21.85 28.50 23.58
CA ALA A 678 22.15 28.78 22.18
C ALA A 678 23.43 29.59 21.99
N ARG A 679 23.91 30.29 23.02
CA ARG A 679 25.21 31.00 23.02
C ARG A 679 26.41 30.07 23.11
N LEU A 680 26.20 28.80 23.45
CA LEU A 680 27.27 27.82 23.64
C LEU A 680 27.38 26.90 22.41
N GLY A 681 28.60 26.67 21.95
CA GLY A 681 28.95 25.70 20.93
C GLY A 681 29.08 24.28 21.47
N TYR A 682 29.35 23.32 20.58
CA TYR A 682 29.54 21.93 20.98
C TYR A 682 30.76 21.73 21.89
N LEU A 683 31.85 22.42 21.57
CA LEU A 683 33.11 22.36 22.33
C LEU A 683 33.08 23.16 23.65
N ASP A 684 32.02 23.95 23.89
CA ASP A 684 31.81 24.65 25.17
C ASP A 684 31.15 23.74 26.23
N ASP A 685 30.64 22.56 25.83
CA ASP A 685 30.16 21.54 26.77
C ASP A 685 31.38 20.94 27.50
N PRO A 686 31.49 21.08 28.85
CA PRO A 686 32.66 20.63 29.60
C PRO A 686 32.86 19.12 29.58
N THR A 687 31.86 18.35 29.14
CA THR A 687 31.95 16.90 28.97
C THR A 687 32.56 16.50 27.62
N VAL A 688 32.74 17.43 26.69
CA VAL A 688 33.31 17.21 25.35
C VAL A 688 34.80 17.51 25.33
N PRO A 689 35.65 16.67 24.71
CA PRO A 689 37.06 17.00 24.51
C PRO A 689 37.24 18.28 23.67
N SER A 690 38.14 19.17 24.10
CA SER A 690 38.34 20.51 23.48
C SER A 690 38.77 20.52 22.01
N GLY A 691 39.26 19.39 21.50
CA GLY A 691 39.61 19.19 20.08
C GLY A 691 38.76 18.15 19.38
N SER A 692 37.52 17.92 19.84
CA SER A 692 36.62 16.95 19.24
C SER A 692 36.23 17.36 17.81
N ASN A 693 36.34 16.40 16.89
CA ASN A 693 35.88 16.54 15.51
C ASN A 693 34.52 15.86 15.28
N THR A 694 33.80 15.53 16.36
CA THR A 694 32.55 14.79 16.24
C THR A 694 31.50 15.63 15.51
N PRO A 695 30.92 15.11 14.41
CA PRO A 695 29.89 15.82 13.67
C PRO A 695 28.57 15.83 14.44
N THR A 696 28.01 17.02 14.63
CA THR A 696 26.65 17.25 15.17
C THR A 696 25.61 17.44 14.06
N PHE A 697 26.08 17.56 12.81
CA PHE A 697 25.30 17.61 11.57
C PHE A 697 25.92 16.71 10.51
N ALA A 698 25.09 16.01 9.76
CA ALA A 698 25.50 15.26 8.58
C ALA A 698 24.46 15.40 7.46
N PHE A 699 24.95 15.58 6.24
CA PHE A 699 24.22 15.47 5.00
C PHE A 699 24.89 14.38 4.17
N ALA A 700 24.13 13.42 3.64
CA ALA A 700 24.66 12.34 2.82
C ALA A 700 23.78 12.13 1.59
N VAL A 701 24.38 11.76 0.47
CA VAL A 701 23.66 11.37 -0.75
C VAL A 701 23.91 9.91 -1.04
N LEU A 702 22.84 9.12 -1.04
CA LEU A 702 22.84 7.71 -1.39
C LEU A 702 22.23 7.51 -2.78
N LYS A 703 22.68 6.45 -3.46
CA LYS A 703 22.09 5.97 -4.72
C LYS A 703 21.69 4.52 -4.56
N ILE A 704 20.50 4.18 -5.00
CA ILE A 704 19.95 2.82 -4.94
C ILE A 704 20.07 2.22 -6.34
N ASN A 705 20.96 1.25 -6.50
CA ASN A 705 21.25 0.65 -7.80
C ASN A 705 20.25 -0.47 -8.13
N ASN A 706 19.02 -0.08 -8.47
CA ASN A 706 17.98 -0.96 -8.98
C ASN A 706 17.15 -0.25 -10.06
N GLU A 707 16.28 -0.98 -10.75
CA GLU A 707 15.48 -0.45 -11.85
C GLU A 707 14.60 0.75 -11.45
N ARG A 708 13.97 0.70 -10.28
CA ARG A 708 13.04 1.74 -9.82
C ARG A 708 13.74 3.07 -9.54
N TRP A 709 14.95 3.04 -8.98
CA TRP A 709 15.62 4.20 -8.40
C TRP A 709 16.93 4.59 -9.08
N ASP A 710 17.31 3.93 -10.17
CA ASP A 710 18.54 4.25 -10.88
C ASP A 710 18.61 5.74 -11.28
N GLY A 711 19.70 6.38 -10.89
CA GLY A 711 19.94 7.82 -11.09
C GLY A 711 19.23 8.76 -10.10
N VAL A 712 18.29 8.29 -9.27
CA VAL A 712 17.58 9.13 -8.29
C VAL A 712 18.41 9.27 -7.01
N PRO A 713 18.80 10.50 -6.61
CA PRO A 713 19.52 10.72 -5.37
C PRO A 713 18.58 10.67 -4.15
N PHE A 714 19.00 9.91 -3.14
CA PHE A 714 18.39 9.87 -1.81
C PHE A 714 19.24 10.70 -0.85
N ILE A 715 18.70 11.84 -0.45
CA ILE A 715 19.36 12.81 0.42
C ILE A 715 18.95 12.54 1.87
N LEU A 716 19.91 12.22 2.73
CA LEU A 716 19.73 12.11 4.17
C LEU A 716 20.31 13.36 4.85
N ARG A 717 19.51 14.08 5.62
CA ARG A 717 19.94 15.29 6.35
C ARG A 717 19.56 15.17 7.82
N CYS A 718 20.55 15.15 8.71
CA CYS A 718 20.30 15.18 10.15
C CYS A 718 21.22 16.16 10.90
N GLY A 719 20.72 16.74 11.98
CA GLY A 719 21.56 17.52 12.89
C GLY A 719 20.86 18.06 14.13
N LYS A 720 21.69 18.47 15.10
CA LYS A 720 21.31 19.13 16.35
C LYS A 720 21.59 20.64 16.28
N ALA A 721 21.03 21.40 17.21
CA ALA A 721 21.16 22.86 17.27
C ALA A 721 20.76 23.56 15.95
N LEU A 722 19.71 23.08 15.29
CA LEU A 722 19.19 23.63 14.04
C LEU A 722 18.01 24.60 14.29
N ASN A 723 17.50 25.21 13.23
CA ASN A 723 16.45 26.25 13.34
C ASN A 723 15.07 25.74 13.80
N GLU A 724 14.81 24.43 13.80
CA GLU A 724 13.50 23.88 14.14
C GLU A 724 13.57 22.39 14.51
N ARG A 725 12.56 21.89 15.23
CA ARG A 725 12.33 20.46 15.39
C ARG A 725 11.54 19.93 14.20
N LYS A 726 12.07 18.97 13.44
CA LYS A 726 11.37 18.40 12.29
C LYS A 726 11.89 17.01 11.93
N ALA A 727 10.99 16.09 11.63
CA ALA A 727 11.29 14.90 10.84
C ALA A 727 10.31 14.82 9.66
N GLU A 728 10.80 14.67 8.44
CA GLU A 728 9.97 14.60 7.23
C GLU A 728 10.62 13.75 6.13
N VAL A 729 9.77 13.19 5.27
CA VAL A 729 10.13 12.66 3.95
C VAL A 729 9.56 13.61 2.90
N ARG A 730 10.38 14.00 1.93
CA ARG A 730 9.99 14.82 0.78
C ARG A 730 10.38 14.10 -0.49
N VAL A 731 9.38 13.80 -1.33
CA VAL A 731 9.56 13.27 -2.67
C VAL A 731 9.34 14.42 -3.64
N GLN A 732 10.40 14.88 -4.30
CA GLN A 732 10.31 15.95 -5.30
C GLN A 732 10.24 15.32 -6.69
N TYR A 733 9.18 15.65 -7.42
CA TYR A 733 8.95 15.13 -8.78
C TYR A 733 9.81 15.85 -9.81
N GLN A 734 9.94 15.26 -11.00
CA GLN A 734 10.54 15.88 -12.18
C GLN A 734 9.71 17.07 -12.64
N ASP A 735 10.33 17.93 -13.46
CA ASP A 735 9.61 18.99 -14.16
C ASP A 735 8.63 18.39 -15.18
N VAL A 736 7.51 19.07 -15.42
CA VAL A 736 6.53 18.62 -16.42
C VAL A 736 7.15 18.77 -17.82
N PRO A 737 7.18 17.71 -18.65
CA PRO A 737 7.72 17.81 -20.01
C PRO A 737 6.81 18.61 -20.93
N GLY A 738 7.40 19.30 -21.91
CA GLY A 738 6.62 20.09 -22.89
C GLY A 738 5.98 21.32 -22.27
N ASP A 739 6.74 22.10 -21.50
CA ASP A 739 6.26 23.26 -20.77
C ASP A 739 5.60 24.31 -21.69
N ILE A 740 4.35 24.65 -21.36
CA ILE A 740 3.54 25.68 -22.03
C ILE A 740 3.38 26.94 -21.18
N PHE A 741 4.02 27.00 -20.01
CA PHE A 741 3.89 28.06 -19.02
C PHE A 741 5.19 28.87 -18.84
N ASP A 742 6.03 28.94 -19.88
CA ASP A 742 7.23 29.80 -19.95
C ASP A 742 8.23 29.64 -18.78
N GLY A 743 8.45 28.42 -18.30
CA GLY A 743 9.37 28.10 -17.20
C GLY A 743 8.85 28.50 -15.82
N LYS A 744 7.58 28.91 -15.71
CA LYS A 744 6.99 29.36 -14.44
C LYS A 744 6.63 28.20 -13.52
N THR A 745 6.39 27.00 -14.06
CA THR A 745 6.08 25.80 -13.28
C THR A 745 7.20 25.44 -12.32
N LYS A 746 6.81 24.99 -11.12
CA LYS A 746 7.73 24.44 -10.10
C LYS A 746 7.46 22.95 -9.94
N ARG A 747 8.50 22.20 -9.58
CA ARG A 747 8.39 20.76 -9.29
C ARG A 747 7.36 20.51 -8.21
N ASN A 748 6.51 19.51 -8.42
CA ASN A 748 5.58 19.06 -7.40
C ASN A 748 6.35 18.35 -6.29
N GLU A 749 5.80 18.39 -5.06
CA GLU A 749 6.43 17.75 -3.91
C GLU A 749 5.38 17.03 -3.08
N LEU A 750 5.56 15.73 -2.86
CA LEU A 750 4.83 14.99 -1.84
C LEU A 750 5.62 15.03 -0.54
N VAL A 751 4.99 15.52 0.52
CA VAL A 751 5.64 15.68 1.83
C VAL A 751 4.88 14.90 2.89
N ILE A 752 5.62 14.04 3.59
CA ILE A 752 5.16 13.28 4.75
C ILE A 752 5.91 13.85 5.97
N ARG A 753 5.25 14.72 6.73
CA ARG A 753 5.81 15.29 7.96
C ARG A 753 5.54 14.34 9.11
N VAL A 754 6.60 13.71 9.61
CA VAL A 754 6.54 12.73 10.69
C VAL A 754 6.37 13.38 12.05
N GLN A 755 7.05 14.50 12.31
CA GLN A 755 6.87 15.30 13.53
C GLN A 755 7.53 16.68 13.39
N PRO A 756 7.14 17.68 14.19
CA PRO A 756 5.87 17.78 14.90
C PRO A 756 4.72 18.09 13.93
N GLY A 757 3.47 17.93 14.38
CA GLY A 757 2.29 18.24 13.57
C GLY A 757 2.19 17.32 12.37
N GLU A 758 1.97 16.04 12.65
CA GLU A 758 1.81 14.94 11.70
C GLU A 758 0.91 15.36 10.54
N ALA A 759 1.45 15.33 9.32
CA ALA A 759 0.73 15.78 8.13
C ALA A 759 1.25 15.12 6.86
N LEU A 760 0.37 15.06 5.88
CA LEU A 760 0.63 14.66 4.51
C LEU A 760 0.16 15.79 3.61
N TYR A 761 1.00 16.30 2.72
CA TYR A 761 0.56 17.30 1.75
C TYR A 761 1.29 17.18 0.42
N ILE A 762 0.62 17.59 -0.66
CA ILE A 762 1.16 17.64 -2.01
C ILE A 762 1.23 19.09 -2.45
N LYS A 763 2.44 19.60 -2.65
CA LYS A 763 2.64 20.89 -3.30
C LYS A 763 2.48 20.74 -4.81
N MET A 764 1.70 21.64 -5.40
CA MET A 764 1.36 21.65 -6.82
C MET A 764 1.19 23.08 -7.34
N MET A 765 1.09 23.23 -8.65
CA MET A 765 0.75 24.50 -9.29
C MET A 765 -0.77 24.60 -9.44
N THR A 766 -1.34 25.77 -9.14
CA THR A 766 -2.73 26.10 -9.44
C THR A 766 -2.83 27.45 -10.15
N LYS A 767 -3.98 27.73 -10.76
CA LYS A 767 -4.28 29.09 -11.24
C LYS A 767 -4.42 30.01 -10.03
N SER A 768 -3.69 31.12 -10.00
CA SER A 768 -3.82 32.14 -8.97
C SER A 768 -5.29 32.58 -8.85
N PRO A 769 -5.87 32.64 -7.65
CA PRO A 769 -7.20 33.15 -7.43
C PRO A 769 -7.36 34.57 -7.98
N GLY A 770 -8.46 34.83 -8.69
CA GLY A 770 -8.72 36.12 -9.32
C GLY A 770 -8.88 36.03 -10.84
N ILE A 771 -8.72 37.17 -11.52
CA ILE A 771 -9.10 37.35 -12.94
C ILE A 771 -7.97 36.96 -13.89
N THR A 772 -6.70 37.02 -13.46
CA THR A 772 -5.56 36.70 -14.33
C THR A 772 -5.40 35.20 -14.53
N PHE A 773 -4.66 34.80 -15.56
CA PHE A 773 -4.29 33.40 -15.81
C PHE A 773 -2.91 33.05 -15.22
N ASP A 774 -2.46 33.82 -14.22
CA ASP A 774 -1.22 33.54 -13.52
C ASP A 774 -1.33 32.26 -12.71
N MET A 775 -0.18 31.72 -12.34
CA MET A 775 -0.05 30.48 -11.58
C MET A 775 0.78 30.68 -10.33
N GLU A 776 0.43 29.94 -9.28
CA GLU A 776 1.11 29.93 -8.00
C GLU A 776 1.26 28.52 -7.44
N GLU A 777 2.23 28.33 -6.54
CA GLU A 777 2.35 27.10 -5.77
C GLU A 777 1.27 27.08 -4.67
N THR A 778 0.53 25.98 -4.56
CA THR A 778 -0.44 25.69 -3.49
C THR A 778 -0.28 24.24 -3.02
N GLU A 779 -1.13 23.79 -2.10
CA GLU A 779 -1.10 22.42 -1.60
C GLU A 779 -2.48 21.79 -1.42
N LEU A 780 -2.51 20.46 -1.56
CA LEU A 780 -3.55 19.64 -0.94
C LEU A 780 -3.03 19.15 0.41
N ASP A 781 -3.63 19.62 1.50
CA ASP A 781 -3.17 19.34 2.87
C ASP A 781 -4.07 18.34 3.61
N PHE A 782 -3.42 17.43 4.31
CA PHE A 782 -4.02 16.54 5.28
C PHE A 782 -3.21 16.58 6.59
N THR A 783 -3.58 17.52 7.47
CA THR A 783 -3.01 17.63 8.82
C THR A 783 -3.83 16.84 9.85
N TYR A 784 -3.19 15.89 10.54
CA TYR A 784 -3.86 14.99 11.50
C TYR A 784 -4.56 15.74 12.62
N GLY A 785 -3.88 16.73 13.23
CA GLY A 785 -4.44 17.52 14.33
C GLY A 785 -5.70 18.31 13.95
N SER A 786 -5.86 18.66 12.67
CA SER A 786 -7.05 19.36 12.15
C SER A 786 -8.16 18.37 11.78
N ARG A 787 -7.81 17.24 11.16
CA ARG A 787 -8.76 16.27 10.62
C ARG A 787 -9.28 15.26 11.65
N TYR A 788 -8.44 14.86 12.60
CA TYR A 788 -8.72 13.87 13.65
C TYR A 788 -8.71 14.52 15.05
N LYS A 789 -9.45 15.62 15.20
CA LYS A 789 -9.56 16.32 16.48
C LYS A 789 -10.08 15.39 17.58
N GLY A 790 -9.37 15.32 18.70
CA GLY A 790 -9.71 14.48 19.85
C GLY A 790 -9.20 13.03 19.75
N LEU A 791 -8.58 12.63 18.63
CA LEU A 791 -7.85 11.37 18.53
C LEU A 791 -6.46 11.54 19.18
N LYS A 792 -6.13 10.65 20.13
CA LYS A 792 -4.77 10.56 20.67
C LYS A 792 -3.96 9.62 19.77
N LEU A 793 -2.90 10.14 19.17
CA LEU A 793 -1.90 9.29 18.53
C LEU A 793 -1.03 8.61 19.60
N PRO A 794 -0.84 7.27 19.55
CA PRO A 794 0.03 6.58 20.49
C PRO A 794 1.49 7.03 20.32
N ASP A 795 2.24 7.10 21.41
CA ASP A 795 3.71 7.24 21.35
C ASP A 795 4.31 5.99 20.68
N ALA A 796 5.48 6.14 20.05
CA ALA A 796 6.13 5.04 19.36
C ALA A 796 6.38 3.82 20.26
N TYR A 797 6.70 4.04 21.54
CA TYR A 797 6.89 2.93 22.48
C TYR A 797 5.57 2.21 22.82
N GLU A 798 4.43 2.92 22.89
CA GLU A 798 3.10 2.31 23.10
C GLU A 798 2.83 1.30 21.97
N ARG A 799 3.07 1.71 20.73
CA ARG A 799 2.91 0.85 19.57
C ARG A 799 3.86 -0.34 19.59
N LEU A 800 5.17 -0.07 19.69
CA LEU A 800 6.18 -1.12 19.58
C LEU A 800 6.06 -2.15 20.70
N ILE A 801 5.87 -1.74 21.95
CA ILE A 801 5.69 -2.69 23.05
C ILE A 801 4.45 -3.57 22.81
N LEU A 802 3.34 -2.98 22.36
CA LEU A 802 2.14 -3.74 22.02
C LEU A 802 2.39 -4.73 20.87
N ASP A 803 3.15 -4.35 19.84
CA ASP A 803 3.53 -5.25 18.74
C ASP A 803 4.30 -6.48 19.27
N VAL A 804 5.14 -6.34 20.31
CA VAL A 804 5.82 -7.49 20.93
C VAL A 804 4.87 -8.39 21.71
N PHE A 805 3.82 -7.85 22.35
CA PHE A 805 2.76 -8.67 22.94
C PHE A 805 2.02 -9.47 21.85
N CYS A 806 1.73 -8.83 20.71
CA CYS A 806 1.07 -9.46 19.56
C CYS A 806 2.00 -10.38 18.74
N GLY A 807 3.31 -10.37 18.98
CA GLY A 807 4.28 -11.13 18.20
C GLY A 807 4.70 -10.52 16.86
N SER A 808 4.17 -9.35 16.49
CA SER A 808 4.50 -8.71 15.21
C SER A 808 5.93 -8.18 15.22
N GLN A 809 6.77 -8.67 14.30
CA GLN A 809 8.13 -8.17 14.08
C GLN A 809 8.23 -7.14 12.94
N MET A 810 7.10 -6.71 12.38
CA MET A 810 7.05 -5.83 11.20
C MET A 810 7.81 -4.51 11.41
N HIS A 811 7.74 -3.96 12.62
CA HIS A 811 8.33 -2.67 12.98
C HIS A 811 9.64 -2.80 13.78
N PHE A 812 10.35 -3.91 13.63
CA PHE A 812 11.62 -4.18 14.32
C PHE A 812 12.74 -4.50 13.34
N VAL A 813 13.96 -4.12 13.71
CA VAL A 813 15.12 -4.27 12.83
C VAL A 813 15.61 -5.72 12.85
N ARG A 814 15.61 -6.38 11.69
CA ARG A 814 16.14 -7.74 11.53
C ARG A 814 17.67 -7.74 11.47
N ASN A 815 18.29 -8.86 11.80
CA ASN A 815 19.76 -8.95 11.82
C ASN A 815 20.43 -8.58 10.48
N ASP A 816 19.93 -9.11 9.37
CA ASP A 816 20.45 -8.82 8.03
C ASP A 816 20.18 -7.37 7.59
N GLU A 817 19.06 -6.79 8.02
CA GLU A 817 18.78 -5.37 7.84
C GLU A 817 19.81 -4.48 8.54
N LEU A 818 20.12 -4.81 9.80
CA LEU A 818 21.13 -4.11 10.58
C LEU A 818 22.53 -4.25 9.97
N HIS A 819 22.86 -5.46 9.47
CA HIS A 819 24.12 -5.73 8.78
C HIS A 819 24.31 -4.82 7.57
N GLU A 820 23.32 -4.74 6.68
CA GLU A 820 23.40 -3.88 5.49
C GLU A 820 23.48 -2.39 5.85
N ALA A 821 22.71 -1.95 6.85
CA ALA A 821 22.80 -0.57 7.34
C ALA A 821 24.23 -0.24 7.81
N TRP A 822 24.87 -1.13 8.57
CA TRP A 822 26.26 -0.92 8.99
C TRP A 822 27.28 -1.04 7.85
N ARG A 823 27.09 -1.95 6.90
CA ARG A 823 27.96 -2.07 5.71
C ARG A 823 28.05 -0.73 4.98
N ILE A 824 26.92 -0.07 4.76
CA ILE A 824 26.84 1.20 4.03
C ILE A 824 27.68 2.31 4.70
N PHE A 825 27.63 2.44 6.03
CA PHE A 825 28.25 3.56 6.75
C PHE A 825 29.63 3.28 7.34
N THR A 826 29.99 2.02 7.59
CA THR A 826 31.24 1.68 8.32
C THR A 826 32.50 2.22 7.64
N PRO A 827 32.69 2.09 6.31
CA PRO A 827 33.88 2.63 5.65
C PRO A 827 34.04 4.15 5.84
N LEU A 828 32.94 4.90 5.73
CA LEU A 828 32.93 6.34 5.99
C LEU A 828 33.31 6.65 7.43
N LEU A 829 32.68 5.98 8.40
CA LEU A 829 32.92 6.22 9.83
C LEU A 829 34.38 5.99 10.20
N HIS A 830 34.97 4.87 9.76
CA HIS A 830 36.38 4.57 9.99
C HIS A 830 37.29 5.59 9.30
N LYS A 831 36.93 6.08 8.11
CA LYS A 831 37.68 7.14 7.43
C LYS A 831 37.62 8.47 8.20
N ILE A 832 36.45 8.88 8.69
CA ILE A 832 36.27 10.08 9.52
C ILE A 832 37.16 10.02 10.76
N GLU A 833 37.18 8.88 11.46
CA GLU A 833 37.97 8.68 12.68
C GLU A 833 39.47 8.63 12.41
N LYS A 834 39.89 7.90 11.37
CA LYS A 834 41.30 7.74 11.00
C LYS A 834 41.92 9.03 10.49
N GLU A 835 41.22 9.73 9.61
CA GLU A 835 41.70 10.97 8.97
C GLU A 835 41.37 12.21 9.80
N LYS A 836 40.60 12.07 10.89
CA LYS A 836 40.18 13.15 11.79
C LYS A 836 39.57 14.33 11.02
N ILE A 837 38.66 14.01 10.11
CA ILE A 837 38.02 14.98 9.21
C ILE A 837 37.39 16.11 10.03
N GLN A 838 37.74 17.35 9.68
CA GLN A 838 37.22 18.54 10.36
C GLN A 838 35.79 18.85 9.90
N PRO A 839 34.80 18.86 10.80
CA PRO A 839 33.44 19.24 10.45
C PRO A 839 33.34 20.76 10.19
N ILE A 840 32.46 21.15 9.28
CA ILE A 840 32.23 22.56 8.93
C ILE A 840 31.46 23.25 10.08
N PRO A 841 31.93 24.39 10.60
CA PRO A 841 31.22 25.10 11.65
C PRO A 841 29.89 25.65 11.15
N TYR A 842 28.82 25.51 11.94
CA TYR A 842 27.54 26.17 11.67
C TYR A 842 26.97 26.82 12.92
N LYS A 843 26.35 27.98 12.76
CA LYS A 843 25.77 28.75 13.87
C LYS A 843 24.60 27.99 14.50
N TYR A 844 24.51 27.95 15.83
CA TYR A 844 23.36 27.41 16.56
C TYR A 844 22.07 28.05 16.04
N GLY A 845 21.03 27.26 15.82
CA GLY A 845 19.74 27.75 15.30
C GLY A 845 19.74 28.03 13.80
N SER A 846 20.84 27.82 13.07
CA SER A 846 20.86 27.88 11.61
C SER A 846 20.28 26.61 10.96
N ARG A 847 20.27 26.55 9.62
CA ARG A 847 19.88 25.34 8.89
C ARG A 847 21.00 24.30 8.78
N GLY A 848 22.19 24.58 9.30
CA GLY A 848 23.42 23.80 9.09
C GLY A 848 24.36 24.47 8.07
N PRO A 849 25.44 23.78 7.67
CA PRO A 849 26.42 24.28 6.69
C PRO A 849 25.79 24.60 5.32
N LYS A 850 26.30 25.63 4.64
CA LYS A 850 25.78 26.07 3.32
C LYS A 850 26.10 25.04 2.23
N GLU A 851 27.21 24.34 2.38
CA GLU A 851 27.71 23.28 1.53
C GLU A 851 26.70 22.13 1.41
N ALA A 852 25.87 21.91 2.44
CA ALA A 852 24.80 20.92 2.39
C ALA A 852 23.68 21.33 1.41
N ASP A 853 23.33 22.62 1.36
CA ASP A 853 22.34 23.13 0.40
C ASP A 853 22.91 23.15 -1.04
N GLU A 854 24.20 23.43 -1.20
CA GLU A 854 24.91 23.30 -2.48
C GLU A 854 24.95 21.85 -2.98
N MET A 855 25.25 20.89 -2.08
CA MET A 855 25.25 19.47 -2.41
C MET A 855 23.85 18.96 -2.76
N ALA A 856 22.80 19.44 -2.09
CA ALA A 856 21.42 19.14 -2.46
C ALA A 856 21.11 19.62 -3.88
N LYS A 857 21.47 20.86 -4.22
CA LYS A 857 21.27 21.42 -5.57
C LYS A 857 22.00 20.62 -6.64
N LYS A 858 23.25 20.20 -6.38
CA LYS A 858 24.03 19.32 -7.28
C LYS A 858 23.37 17.95 -7.48
N ASN A 859 22.59 17.48 -6.50
CA ASN A 859 21.90 16.20 -6.53
C ASN A 859 20.39 16.38 -6.77
N ASN A 860 20.05 17.18 -7.79
CA ASN A 860 18.72 17.30 -8.37
C ASN A 860 17.59 17.69 -7.39
N PHE A 861 17.93 18.35 -6.28
CA PHE A 861 16.95 18.99 -5.41
C PHE A 861 16.84 20.49 -5.76
N ALA A 862 15.68 20.92 -6.22
CA ALA A 862 15.38 22.30 -6.55
C ALA A 862 14.69 23.02 -5.39
N TYR A 863 15.27 24.12 -4.91
CA TYR A 863 14.62 25.01 -3.94
C TYR A 863 14.31 26.36 -4.60
N TYR A 864 13.02 26.69 -4.71
CA TYR A 864 12.58 27.90 -5.41
C TYR A 864 12.34 29.11 -4.50
N GLY A 865 12.03 28.89 -3.22
CA GLY A 865 11.73 29.96 -2.26
C GLY A 865 10.42 30.73 -2.53
N SER A 866 9.68 30.39 -3.58
CA SER A 866 8.43 31.06 -3.98
C SER A 866 7.19 30.58 -3.22
N TYR A 867 7.18 29.34 -2.74
CA TYR A 867 6.08 28.77 -1.98
C TYR A 867 5.83 29.53 -0.67
N LYS A 868 4.59 30.02 -0.50
CA LYS A 868 4.14 30.71 0.71
C LYS A 868 2.98 29.96 1.31
N TRP A 869 3.16 29.50 2.54
CA TRP A 869 2.11 28.84 3.30
C TRP A 869 1.74 29.69 4.51
N ILE A 870 0.44 29.95 4.68
CA ILE A 870 -0.12 30.58 5.87
C ILE A 870 -1.11 29.57 6.46
N LYS A 871 -0.99 29.33 7.76
CA LYS A 871 -1.88 28.39 8.45
C LYS A 871 -3.34 28.88 8.30
N PRO A 872 -4.24 28.09 7.68
CA PRO A 872 -5.63 28.47 7.48
C PRO A 872 -6.44 28.46 8.78
#